data_AF-A0A957KDW9-F1
#
_entry.id   AF-A0A957KDW9-F1
#
_cell.length_a   1.000
_cell.length_b   1.000
_cell.length_c   1.000
_cell.angle_alpha   90.00
_cell.angle_beta   90.00
_cell.angle_gamma   90.00
#
_symmetry.space_group_name_H-M   'P 1'
#
loop_
_entity.id
_entity.type
_entity.pdbx_description
1 polymer ?
#
loop_
_entity_poly.entity_id
_entity_poly.type
_entity_poly.pdbx_seq_one_letter_code
_entity_poly.pdbx_strand_id
1 'polypeptide(L)'
;MDRITSRSLSKWALFILTILAIVAFVSCQDEQDGAGSLSADASAIAEARGLTPEDVAAALKTYTPSGVHDEYVMFASGGHGGQVYVIGIPSMRIIKKIAVFTPEPWQGYGYGAVDTMEVLAGGNAPGSTITWGDTHHPALSETAGDYDGQFLFINDKANGRVAVIDLRDFETKQLVKNPIALGDHGGTFSTPDTDWVIEGGQYGAPLGWEYASLDDYATDYRGMITFWKFDRASGRILEDESFAMELPPYWQDLCDAGKLASDGWIFCNSFNTEMATGGVEDGNAPFEAGASQNDMDYLHIIDKEKAVALAAAGMTVDVKGFPVIPLQTAIDEGVLFFAPEPKSPHGVDVTPDGQFLTISGKLDPHVSVYSFAKITDAIAAGDYTFDDYGVPVLAFDDIVEAQIEVGLGPLHTQYDDQGYGYTSLFLEPAVARWTLGGDFSDLHEEEPWTLVTKTPVQYNVGHIAVAEGDTVSPDGRFLVSMNKWAIDRFTNVGPLLPQNFQLLDISAGGLSMPVIYDLPIPDGEPHYAQIIKADKLQPWEVYPEVGWNPHTNSVDPNAVMLGEERIERNGNQVEIWMTAVRSHFTPEHVAIQQGDHVIWHITNVERAYDATHGFSIPYYNINLSIEPGEATTFEFDATQDGVFSYYCTEFCSALHLEMTGYLLIEPEP
;
A
#
# COMPACT_ATOMS: atom_id res chain seq x y z
N MET A 1 76.96 31.67 60.70
CA MET A 1 77.44 33.07 60.80
C MET A 1 76.47 33.93 60.00
N ASP A 2 75.64 34.83 60.51
CA ASP A 2 75.01 35.06 61.81
C ASP A 2 73.76 35.92 61.49
N ARG A 3 72.59 35.53 62.05
CA ARG A 3 71.54 36.37 62.70
C ARG A 3 71.17 37.74 62.07
N ILE A 4 69.93 38.26 62.02
CA ILE A 4 68.60 38.00 62.60
C ILE A 4 67.68 39.13 62.05
N THR A 5 66.45 38.81 61.62
CA THR A 5 65.18 39.59 61.65
C THR A 5 65.11 40.99 60.97
N SER A 6 63.98 41.56 60.51
CA SER A 6 62.53 41.41 60.77
C SER A 6 61.69 42.11 59.67
N ARG A 7 60.49 41.57 59.36
CA ARG A 7 59.12 42.19 59.29
C ARG A 7 58.93 43.63 58.72
N SER A 8 57.84 44.04 58.05
CA SER A 8 56.52 43.46 57.70
C SER A 8 55.62 44.52 57.00
N LEU A 9 54.57 44.06 56.30
CA LEU A 9 53.25 44.71 56.04
C LEU A 9 53.25 45.97 55.12
N SER A 10 52.29 46.26 54.24
CA SER A 10 51.12 45.60 53.66
C SER A 10 50.42 46.60 52.70
N LYS A 11 49.65 46.09 51.73
CA LYS A 11 48.42 46.67 51.12
C LYS A 11 48.45 47.48 49.79
N TRP A 12 47.85 46.82 48.79
CA TRP A 12 46.88 47.28 47.76
C TRP A 12 47.32 48.07 46.51
N ALA A 13 47.29 47.34 45.38
CA ALA A 13 46.64 47.60 44.08
C ALA A 13 46.57 49.03 43.49
N LEU A 14 47.11 49.21 42.28
CA LEU A 14 46.37 49.70 41.09
C LEU A 14 47.23 49.66 39.80
N PHE A 15 46.60 49.20 38.71
CA PHE A 15 46.65 49.72 37.34
C PHE A 15 47.80 49.40 36.35
N ILE A 16 47.35 48.69 35.30
CA ILE A 16 47.61 48.83 33.86
C ILE A 16 48.89 48.19 33.27
N LEU A 17 48.62 47.06 32.59
CA LEU A 17 49.50 46.29 31.72
C LEU A 17 49.75 46.96 30.37
N THR A 18 50.98 46.75 29.90
CA THR A 18 51.58 47.27 28.67
C THR A 18 51.58 46.21 27.57
N ILE A 19 51.28 46.66 26.35
CA ILE A 19 51.49 45.99 25.06
C ILE A 19 52.99 46.02 24.71
N LEU A 20 53.58 44.90 24.26
CA LEU A 20 54.41 44.82 23.04
C LEU A 20 54.93 43.40 22.77
N ALA A 21 54.52 42.86 21.62
CA ALA A 21 55.08 41.72 20.91
C ALA A 21 56.47 42.08 20.30
N ILE A 22 57.38 41.22 19.83
CA ILE A 22 57.32 40.03 18.95
C ILE A 22 58.68 39.30 19.07
N VAL A 23 58.74 37.97 18.94
CA VAL A 23 59.61 37.18 18.02
C VAL A 23 59.72 35.70 18.49
N ALA A 24 59.15 34.82 17.64
CA ALA A 24 59.49 33.43 17.32
C ALA A 24 59.65 32.38 18.44
N PHE A 25 58.69 31.45 18.50
CA PHE A 25 58.95 30.02 18.33
C PHE A 25 57.70 29.33 17.78
N VAL A 26 57.86 28.67 16.63
CA VAL A 26 56.92 27.71 16.07
C VAL A 26 57.02 26.43 16.89
N SER A 27 55.90 25.97 17.47
CA SER A 27 55.69 24.55 17.79
C SER A 27 54.19 24.27 17.92
N CYS A 28 53.68 23.43 17.02
CA CYS A 28 52.50 22.58 17.19
C CYS A 28 51.23 23.28 17.72
N GLN A 29 50.48 23.91 16.81
CA GLN A 29 49.03 23.74 16.86
C GLN A 29 48.77 22.37 16.24
N ASP A 30 48.75 21.36 17.10
CA ASP A 30 48.23 20.05 16.73
C ASP A 30 46.78 20.21 16.30
N GLU A 31 46.53 19.70 15.11
CA GLU A 31 45.25 19.13 14.68
C GLU A 31 44.64 18.33 15.85
N GLN A 32 43.61 18.89 16.48
CA GLN A 32 42.55 18.09 17.08
C GLN A 32 41.37 18.11 16.13
N ASP A 33 41.56 17.42 15.00
CA ASP A 33 40.46 16.78 14.30
C ASP A 33 39.88 15.69 15.20
N GLY A 34 38.54 15.66 15.31
CA GLY A 34 37.82 14.45 15.73
C GLY A 34 36.81 14.60 16.87
N ALA A 35 35.80 15.47 16.72
CA ALA A 35 34.42 15.23 17.15
C ALA A 35 33.52 16.37 16.62
N GLY A 36 32.59 16.03 15.72
CA GLY A 36 31.87 16.97 14.85
C GLY A 36 31.00 17.99 15.57
N SER A 37 31.36 19.27 15.48
CA SER A 37 30.41 20.37 15.65
C SER A 37 29.80 20.73 14.29
N LEU A 38 28.52 21.11 14.27
CA LEU A 38 27.91 21.75 13.10
C LEU A 38 28.76 22.95 12.63
N SER A 39 28.66 23.30 11.34
CA SER A 39 29.26 24.54 10.84
C SER A 39 28.64 25.75 11.56
N ALA A 40 29.37 26.86 11.65
CA ALA A 40 28.86 28.08 12.29
C ALA A 40 27.53 28.55 11.67
N ASP A 41 27.40 28.42 10.34
CA ASP A 41 26.17 28.75 9.62
C ASP A 41 25.03 27.80 9.98
N ALA A 42 25.27 26.50 10.04
CA ALA A 42 24.27 25.51 10.43
C ALA A 42 23.81 25.69 11.89
N SER A 43 24.73 25.99 12.80
CA SER A 43 24.39 26.33 14.19
C SER A 43 23.54 27.60 14.28
N ALA A 44 23.89 28.65 13.52
CA ALA A 44 23.10 29.89 13.49
C ALA A 44 21.68 29.68 12.93
N ILE A 45 21.53 28.81 11.92
CA ILE A 45 20.21 28.43 11.37
C ILE A 45 19.38 27.68 12.42
N ALA A 46 19.98 26.68 13.10
CA ALA A 46 19.30 25.92 14.14
C ALA A 46 18.83 26.84 15.28
N GLU A 47 19.70 27.75 15.74
CA GLU A 47 19.35 28.74 16.77
C GLU A 47 18.25 29.70 16.31
N ALA A 48 18.35 30.25 15.09
CA ALA A 48 17.36 31.18 14.54
C ALA A 48 15.97 30.54 14.38
N ARG A 49 15.92 29.23 14.13
CA ARG A 49 14.68 28.45 14.03
C ARG A 49 14.21 27.87 15.37
N GLY A 50 15.01 27.97 16.43
CA GLY A 50 14.70 27.41 17.74
C GLY A 50 14.69 25.87 17.77
N LEU A 51 15.51 25.23 16.93
CA LEU A 51 15.57 23.77 16.83
C LEU A 51 16.32 23.15 18.02
N THR A 52 15.78 22.05 18.55
CA THR A 52 16.46 21.20 19.53
C THR A 52 17.57 20.35 18.85
N PRO A 53 18.51 19.79 19.61
CA PRO A 53 19.47 18.82 19.06
C PRO A 53 18.80 17.64 18.36
N GLU A 54 17.68 17.16 18.89
CA GLU A 54 16.87 16.08 18.33
C GLU A 54 16.25 16.49 16.99
N ASP A 55 15.71 17.71 16.87
CA ASP A 55 15.18 18.24 15.61
C ASP A 55 16.27 18.32 14.53
N VAL A 56 17.49 18.74 14.90
CA VAL A 56 18.62 18.79 13.97
C VAL A 56 19.04 17.40 13.54
N ALA A 57 19.09 16.43 14.45
CA ALA A 57 19.39 15.05 14.12
C ALA A 57 18.34 14.43 13.19
N ALA A 58 17.05 14.64 13.48
CA ALA A 58 15.94 14.21 12.64
C ALA A 58 16.00 14.81 11.23
N ALA A 59 16.27 16.11 11.14
CA ALA A 59 16.45 16.79 9.85
C ALA A 59 17.64 16.22 9.05
N LEU A 60 18.76 15.88 9.71
CA LEU A 60 19.90 15.27 9.03
C LEU A 60 19.64 13.82 8.59
N LYS A 61 18.81 13.07 9.32
CA LYS A 61 18.42 11.68 8.97
C LYS A 61 17.47 11.62 7.78
N THR A 62 16.63 12.63 7.60
CA THR A 62 15.61 12.67 6.53
C THR A 62 15.99 13.53 5.34
N TYR A 63 16.97 14.43 5.50
CA TYR A 63 17.44 15.25 4.39
C TYR A 63 18.15 14.41 3.32
N THR A 64 17.53 14.35 2.14
CA THR A 64 18.12 13.73 0.95
C THR A 64 18.55 14.83 -0.03
N PRO A 65 19.86 14.98 -0.34
CA PRO A 65 20.35 16.03 -1.23
C PRO A 65 19.82 15.89 -2.67
N SER A 66 19.87 16.99 -3.44
CA SER A 66 19.52 16.98 -4.86
C SER A 66 20.34 15.95 -5.65
N GLY A 67 19.67 15.10 -6.42
CA GLY A 67 20.28 14.04 -7.22
C GLY A 67 20.63 12.76 -6.43
N VAL A 68 20.32 12.71 -5.13
CA VAL A 68 20.41 11.49 -4.33
C VAL A 68 19.02 10.87 -4.24
N HIS A 69 18.96 9.54 -4.43
CA HIS A 69 17.72 8.77 -4.38
C HIS A 69 17.53 8.17 -2.98
N ASP A 70 16.27 7.95 -2.63
CA ASP A 70 15.87 7.29 -1.39
C ASP A 70 16.33 5.81 -1.38
N GLU A 71 16.59 5.26 -0.20
CA GLU A 71 17.02 3.85 -0.04
C GLU A 71 15.85 2.87 -0.18
N TYR A 72 14.65 3.30 0.22
CA TYR A 72 13.44 2.49 0.16
C TYR A 72 12.32 3.24 -0.54
N VAL A 73 11.36 2.48 -1.04
CA VAL A 73 10.11 2.95 -1.60
C VAL A 73 8.96 2.31 -0.83
N MET A 74 8.04 3.14 -0.37
CA MET A 74 6.80 2.74 0.27
C MET A 74 5.65 2.84 -0.74
N PHE A 75 4.89 1.76 -0.89
CA PHE A 75 3.62 1.75 -1.60
C PHE A 75 2.50 1.80 -0.57
N ALA A 76 1.79 2.92 -0.49
CA ALA A 76 0.71 3.12 0.46
C ALA A 76 -0.63 3.22 -0.26
N SER A 77 -1.68 2.65 0.34
CA SER A 77 -3.03 2.80 -0.20
C SER A 77 -3.46 4.28 -0.22
N GLY A 78 -4.36 4.63 -1.13
CA GLY A 78 -4.97 5.95 -1.20
C GLY A 78 -6.25 6.08 -0.38
N GLY A 79 -6.70 5.03 0.30
CA GLY A 79 -8.02 4.95 0.91
C GLY A 79 -9.13 5.25 -0.10
N HIS A 80 -10.11 6.01 0.36
CA HIS A 80 -11.25 6.52 -0.40
C HIS A 80 -10.90 7.51 -1.53
N GLY A 81 -9.61 7.72 -1.84
CA GLY A 81 -9.15 8.32 -3.08
C GLY A 81 -9.05 7.33 -4.25
N GLY A 82 -8.94 6.03 -3.99
CA GLY A 82 -8.94 4.98 -5.02
C GLY A 82 -7.60 4.79 -5.76
N GLN A 83 -6.51 5.38 -5.28
CA GLN A 83 -5.18 5.34 -5.89
C GLN A 83 -4.13 4.61 -5.02
N VAL A 84 -2.88 4.54 -5.49
CA VAL A 84 -1.70 4.19 -4.66
C VAL A 84 -0.72 5.35 -4.60
N TYR A 85 -0.16 5.62 -3.43
CA TYR A 85 0.96 6.55 -3.24
C TYR A 85 2.29 5.81 -3.26
N VAL A 86 3.27 6.39 -3.94
CA VAL A 86 4.66 5.94 -3.97
C VAL A 86 5.51 6.96 -3.23
N ILE A 87 6.13 6.58 -2.11
CA ILE A 87 6.82 7.49 -1.20
C ILE A 87 8.28 7.02 -1.01
N GLY A 88 9.25 7.91 -1.20
CA GLY A 88 10.66 7.61 -0.93
C GLY A 88 11.01 7.73 0.56
N ILE A 89 11.82 6.83 1.08
CA ILE A 89 12.31 6.82 2.47
C ILE A 89 13.84 6.85 2.50
N PRO A 90 14.48 7.73 3.30
CA PRO A 90 13.92 8.46 4.45
C PRO A 90 13.43 9.89 4.15
N SER A 91 13.41 10.34 2.89
CA SER A 91 13.00 11.72 2.58
C SER A 91 11.51 11.99 2.81
N MET A 92 10.70 10.94 2.84
CA MET A 92 9.24 10.99 2.93
C MET A 92 8.58 11.79 1.80
N ARG A 93 9.26 11.92 0.65
CA ARG A 93 8.71 12.60 -0.52
C ARG A 93 7.74 11.66 -1.25
N ILE A 94 6.54 12.14 -1.56
CA ILE A 94 5.67 11.47 -2.52
C ILE A 94 6.30 11.66 -3.90
N ILE A 95 6.70 10.56 -4.54
CA ILE A 95 7.40 10.56 -5.84
C ILE A 95 6.48 10.19 -7.02
N LYS A 96 5.41 9.41 -6.77
CA LYS A 96 4.37 9.11 -7.76
C LYS A 96 3.04 8.85 -7.06
N LYS A 97 1.95 9.09 -7.77
CA LYS A 97 0.61 8.56 -7.50
C LYS A 97 0.26 7.64 -8.68
N ILE A 98 -0.25 6.46 -8.41
CA ILE A 98 -0.66 5.48 -9.43
C ILE A 98 -2.18 5.47 -9.46
N ALA A 99 -2.77 5.78 -10.62
CA ALA A 99 -4.20 5.65 -10.86
C ALA A 99 -4.62 4.17 -10.85
N VAL A 100 -5.71 3.84 -10.14
CA VAL A 100 -6.19 2.46 -10.01
C VAL A 100 -7.69 2.39 -10.25
N PHE A 101 -8.50 2.75 -9.24
CA PHE A 101 -9.95 2.59 -9.26
C PHE A 101 -10.70 3.88 -9.60
N THR A 102 -10.01 5.01 -9.55
CA THR A 102 -10.50 6.34 -9.86
C THR A 102 -9.85 6.86 -11.14
N PRO A 103 -10.62 7.51 -12.04
CA PRO A 103 -10.03 8.27 -13.14
C PRO A 103 -9.10 9.37 -12.62
N GLU A 104 -7.91 9.47 -13.21
CA GLU A 104 -6.87 10.43 -12.83
C GLU A 104 -6.49 11.30 -14.04
N PRO A 105 -7.04 12.53 -14.13
CA PRO A 105 -6.93 13.32 -15.35
C PRO A 105 -5.49 13.72 -15.68
N TRP A 106 -4.61 13.87 -14.69
CA TRP A 106 -3.22 14.22 -14.97
C TRP A 106 -2.43 13.07 -15.63
N GLN A 107 -2.79 11.80 -15.39
CA GLN A 107 -2.24 10.62 -16.11
C GLN A 107 -3.01 10.31 -17.40
N GLY A 108 -4.13 11.00 -17.66
CA GLY A 108 -5.06 10.63 -18.73
C GLY A 108 -5.81 9.30 -18.50
N TYR A 109 -5.59 8.63 -17.37
CA TYR A 109 -6.24 7.37 -17.01
C TYR A 109 -7.74 7.57 -16.80
N GLY A 110 -8.57 6.95 -17.65
CA GLY A 110 -10.02 7.12 -17.63
C GLY A 110 -10.55 8.33 -18.42
N TYR A 111 -9.75 8.89 -19.32
CA TYR A 111 -10.12 10.07 -20.13
C TYR A 111 -9.91 9.86 -21.63
N GLY A 112 -10.47 8.77 -22.17
CA GLY A 112 -10.66 8.56 -23.61
C GLY A 112 -9.80 7.46 -24.22
N ALA A 113 -8.60 7.18 -23.70
CA ALA A 113 -7.79 6.04 -24.12
C ALA A 113 -8.55 4.73 -23.89
N VAL A 114 -8.79 3.98 -24.96
CA VAL A 114 -9.61 2.75 -24.94
C VAL A 114 -9.12 1.79 -23.87
N ASP A 115 -7.82 1.50 -23.83
CA ASP A 115 -7.28 0.52 -22.89
C ASP A 115 -7.50 0.93 -21.42
N THR A 116 -7.28 2.20 -21.06
CA THR A 116 -7.51 2.66 -19.67
C THR A 116 -8.99 2.63 -19.29
N MET A 117 -9.87 2.91 -20.25
CA MET A 117 -11.32 2.83 -20.07
C MET A 117 -11.77 1.38 -19.91
N GLU A 118 -11.17 0.45 -20.65
CA GLU A 118 -11.41 -0.99 -20.55
C GLU A 118 -10.93 -1.55 -19.20
N VAL A 119 -9.75 -1.14 -18.74
CA VAL A 119 -9.25 -1.51 -17.39
C VAL A 119 -10.23 -1.06 -16.31
N LEU A 120 -10.65 0.20 -16.33
CA LEU A 120 -11.67 0.71 -15.40
C LEU A 120 -12.98 -0.07 -15.53
N ALA A 121 -13.39 -0.39 -16.77
CA ALA A 121 -14.61 -1.13 -17.02
C ALA A 121 -14.58 -2.57 -16.49
N GLY A 122 -13.41 -3.21 -16.43
CA GLY A 122 -13.22 -4.53 -15.83
C GLY A 122 -13.60 -4.59 -14.34
N GLY A 123 -13.52 -3.45 -13.65
CA GLY A 123 -13.96 -3.32 -12.26
C GLY A 123 -15.47 -3.03 -12.09
N ASN A 124 -16.25 -2.86 -13.15
CA ASN A 124 -17.65 -2.47 -13.01
C ASN A 124 -18.55 -3.62 -12.57
N ALA A 125 -19.57 -3.29 -11.77
CA ALA A 125 -20.70 -4.19 -11.58
C ALA A 125 -21.61 -4.18 -12.84
N PRO A 126 -22.24 -5.31 -13.19
CA PRO A 126 -23.19 -5.40 -14.30
C PRO A 126 -24.23 -4.28 -14.29
N GLY A 127 -24.22 -3.47 -15.36
CA GLY A 127 -25.15 -2.36 -15.54
C GLY A 127 -24.84 -1.09 -14.74
N SER A 128 -23.68 -1.02 -14.06
CA SER A 128 -23.27 0.14 -13.27
C SER A 128 -21.82 0.52 -13.52
N THR A 129 -21.59 1.78 -13.91
CA THR A 129 -20.25 2.36 -13.97
C THR A 129 -19.83 2.82 -12.57
N ILE A 130 -18.64 2.40 -12.12
CA ILE A 130 -18.08 2.74 -10.82
C ILE A 130 -16.88 3.68 -11.05
N THR A 131 -16.97 4.88 -10.49
CA THR A 131 -15.99 5.96 -10.73
C THR A 131 -15.21 6.36 -9.49
N TRP A 132 -15.29 5.57 -8.42
CA TRP A 132 -14.58 5.78 -7.16
C TRP A 132 -14.14 4.44 -6.57
N GLY A 133 -13.22 4.46 -5.59
CA GLY A 133 -12.80 3.28 -4.86
C GLY A 133 -12.23 3.64 -3.49
N ASP A 134 -12.14 2.64 -2.62
CA ASP A 134 -11.58 2.68 -1.28
C ASP A 134 -10.46 1.64 -1.18
N THR A 135 -9.24 2.09 -1.49
CA THR A 135 -8.05 1.24 -1.53
C THR A 135 -7.51 0.92 -0.13
N HIS A 136 -7.35 -0.36 0.19
CA HIS A 136 -6.92 -0.75 1.53
C HIS A 136 -5.50 -1.32 1.59
N HIS A 137 -5.24 -2.47 0.96
CA HIS A 137 -4.08 -3.31 1.25
C HIS A 137 -3.18 -3.51 0.02
N PRO A 138 -2.27 -2.58 -0.30
CA PRO A 138 -1.25 -2.84 -1.31
C PRO A 138 -0.38 -4.04 -0.89
N ALA A 139 -0.15 -4.97 -1.83
CA ALA A 139 0.70 -6.12 -1.63
C ALA A 139 1.65 -6.30 -2.81
N LEU A 140 2.95 -6.32 -2.53
CA LEU A 140 4.01 -6.56 -3.49
C LEU A 140 4.02 -8.03 -3.88
N SER A 141 4.49 -8.30 -5.10
CA SER A 141 4.84 -9.67 -5.48
C SER A 141 6.10 -10.14 -4.75
N GLU A 142 6.09 -11.42 -4.43
CA GLU A 142 7.14 -12.15 -3.73
C GLU A 142 7.68 -13.30 -4.57
N THR A 143 8.96 -13.62 -4.36
CA THR A 143 9.59 -14.89 -4.76
C THR A 143 10.22 -15.50 -3.51
N ALA A 144 9.85 -16.74 -3.17
CA ALA A 144 10.26 -17.42 -1.94
C ALA A 144 10.04 -16.59 -0.66
N GLY A 145 9.00 -15.76 -0.61
CA GLY A 145 8.63 -14.95 0.56
C GLY A 145 9.35 -13.61 0.67
N ASP A 146 10.16 -13.24 -0.32
CA ASP A 146 10.89 -11.97 -0.38
C ASP A 146 10.38 -11.12 -1.54
N TYR A 147 10.26 -9.81 -1.34
CA TYR A 147 9.78 -8.90 -2.39
C TYR A 147 10.70 -8.92 -3.59
N ASP A 148 10.12 -9.03 -4.79
CA ASP A 148 10.87 -9.09 -6.04
C ASP A 148 10.70 -7.84 -6.92
N GLY A 149 9.84 -6.90 -6.51
CA GLY A 149 9.65 -5.61 -7.17
C GLY A 149 9.02 -5.67 -8.57
N GLN A 150 8.32 -6.76 -8.92
CA GLN A 150 7.73 -6.91 -10.27
C GLN A 150 6.30 -6.37 -10.36
N PHE A 151 5.45 -6.68 -9.39
CA PHE A 151 4.03 -6.33 -9.39
C PHE A 151 3.59 -5.81 -8.03
N LEU A 152 2.46 -5.08 -8.06
CA LEU A 152 1.73 -4.66 -6.87
C LEU A 152 0.25 -5.00 -7.08
N PHE A 153 -0.38 -5.57 -6.08
CA PHE A 153 -1.82 -5.81 -6.02
C PHE A 153 -2.47 -4.86 -5.04
N ILE A 154 -3.71 -4.47 -5.29
CA ILE A 154 -4.47 -3.70 -4.30
C ILE A 154 -5.97 -3.94 -4.42
N ASN A 155 -6.65 -4.07 -3.29
CA ASN A 155 -8.10 -4.23 -3.23
C ASN A 155 -8.86 -2.90 -3.14
N ASP A 156 -10.14 -2.94 -3.50
CA ASP A 156 -11.13 -1.90 -3.25
C ASP A 156 -12.27 -2.44 -2.37
N LYS A 157 -12.22 -2.05 -1.10
CA LYS A 157 -13.20 -2.41 -0.08
C LYS A 157 -14.63 -2.13 -0.51
N ALA A 158 -14.85 -0.95 -1.09
CA ALA A 158 -16.19 -0.43 -1.29
C ALA A 158 -16.98 -1.21 -2.34
N ASN A 159 -16.30 -1.81 -3.31
CA ASN A 159 -16.97 -2.47 -4.44
C ASN A 159 -16.47 -3.89 -4.71
N GLY A 160 -15.60 -4.48 -3.87
CA GLY A 160 -15.15 -5.88 -4.00
C GLY A 160 -14.38 -6.10 -5.29
N ARG A 161 -13.22 -5.44 -5.43
CA ARG A 161 -12.41 -5.43 -6.66
C ARG A 161 -10.94 -5.57 -6.31
N VAL A 162 -10.19 -6.20 -7.20
CA VAL A 162 -8.73 -6.31 -7.09
C VAL A 162 -8.08 -5.72 -8.34
N ALA A 163 -6.97 -5.01 -8.14
CA ALA A 163 -6.13 -4.45 -9.20
C ALA A 163 -4.78 -5.16 -9.28
N VAL A 164 -4.23 -5.22 -10.50
CA VAL A 164 -2.83 -5.61 -10.77
C VAL A 164 -2.11 -4.41 -11.35
N ILE A 165 -0.95 -4.06 -10.78
CA ILE A 165 -0.06 -2.99 -11.22
C ILE A 165 1.30 -3.61 -11.57
N ASP A 166 1.86 -3.25 -12.72
CA ASP A 166 3.22 -3.64 -13.12
C ASP A 166 4.20 -2.56 -12.67
N LEU A 167 5.23 -2.93 -11.91
CA LEU A 167 6.19 -1.97 -11.36
C LEU A 167 7.33 -1.65 -12.33
N ARG A 168 7.32 -2.21 -13.54
CA ARG A 168 8.25 -1.78 -14.60
C ARG A 168 7.85 -0.42 -15.17
N ASP A 169 6.55 -0.11 -15.25
CA ASP A 169 6.05 1.19 -15.72
C ASP A 169 5.13 1.90 -14.72
N PHE A 170 4.80 1.25 -13.61
CA PHE A 170 3.93 1.78 -12.56
C PHE A 170 2.52 2.07 -13.07
N GLU A 171 2.02 1.24 -13.99
CA GLU A 171 0.68 1.34 -14.58
C GLU A 171 -0.24 0.20 -14.13
N THR A 172 -1.50 0.53 -13.89
CA THR A 172 -2.54 -0.45 -13.58
C THR A 172 -2.86 -1.25 -14.84
N LYS A 173 -2.62 -2.56 -14.77
CA LYS A 173 -2.82 -3.46 -15.90
C LYS A 173 -4.23 -3.97 -15.93
N GLN A 174 -4.76 -4.44 -14.81
CA GLN A 174 -6.03 -5.16 -14.72
C GLN A 174 -6.81 -4.68 -13.51
N LEU A 175 -8.12 -4.57 -13.66
CA LEU A 175 -9.07 -4.62 -12.55
C LEU A 175 -9.96 -5.85 -12.74
N VAL A 176 -10.21 -6.59 -11.66
CA VAL A 176 -11.20 -7.67 -11.62
C VAL A 176 -12.27 -7.33 -10.59
N LYS A 177 -13.55 -7.49 -10.95
CA LYS A 177 -14.66 -7.41 -10.02
C LYS A 177 -14.93 -8.80 -9.46
N ASN A 178 -14.86 -8.96 -8.14
CA ASN A 178 -15.27 -10.22 -7.52
C ASN A 178 -16.76 -10.49 -7.81
N PRO A 179 -17.12 -11.59 -8.48
CA PRO A 179 -18.49 -11.84 -8.95
C PRO A 179 -19.45 -12.28 -7.83
N ILE A 180 -18.93 -12.72 -6.68
CA ILE A 180 -19.73 -13.24 -5.58
C ILE A 180 -19.87 -12.24 -4.42
N ALA A 181 -19.00 -11.24 -4.34
CA ALA A 181 -18.99 -10.25 -3.25
C ALA A 181 -19.35 -8.84 -3.74
N LEU A 182 -19.91 -8.02 -2.86
CA LEU A 182 -20.16 -6.59 -3.10
C LEU A 182 -19.09 -5.68 -2.50
N GLY A 183 -18.38 -6.16 -1.49
CA GLY A 183 -17.27 -5.47 -0.83
C GLY A 183 -16.29 -6.51 -0.29
N ASP A 184 -15.08 -6.05 -0.03
CA ASP A 184 -13.97 -6.84 0.51
C ASP A 184 -13.31 -6.06 1.67
N HIS A 185 -12.25 -6.60 2.30
CA HIS A 185 -11.39 -5.80 3.18
C HIS A 185 -9.97 -6.32 3.22
N GLY A 186 -9.67 -7.28 4.10
CA GLY A 186 -8.37 -7.93 4.23
C GLY A 186 -8.06 -8.71 2.96
N GLY A 187 -7.47 -8.03 2.00
CA GLY A 187 -7.34 -8.52 0.64
C GLY A 187 -6.00 -8.18 0.03
N THR A 188 -5.78 -8.80 -1.12
CA THR A 188 -4.57 -8.76 -1.92
C THR A 188 -3.30 -9.34 -1.31
N PHE A 189 -3.35 -10.11 -0.21
CA PHE A 189 -2.16 -10.77 0.34
C PHE A 189 -1.57 -11.80 -0.63
N SER A 190 -0.31 -11.59 -1.04
CA SER A 190 0.42 -12.47 -1.95
C SER A 190 0.90 -13.71 -1.20
N THR A 191 0.79 -14.88 -1.84
CA THR A 191 1.53 -16.08 -1.39
C THR A 191 3.04 -15.93 -1.67
N PRO A 192 3.93 -16.71 -1.02
CA PRO A 192 5.38 -16.50 -1.09
C PRO A 192 6.01 -16.48 -2.49
N ASP A 193 5.41 -17.14 -3.48
CA ASP A 193 5.84 -17.09 -4.90
C ASP A 193 4.88 -16.30 -5.81
N THR A 194 3.89 -15.64 -5.21
CA THR A 194 2.80 -14.92 -5.89
C THR A 194 2.04 -15.80 -6.88
N ASP A 195 1.85 -17.06 -6.54
CA ASP A 195 1.00 -17.96 -7.35
C ASP A 195 -0.48 -17.66 -7.15
N TRP A 196 -0.82 -17.11 -5.99
CA TRP A 196 -2.16 -16.73 -5.56
C TRP A 196 -2.13 -15.38 -4.84
N VAL A 197 -3.18 -14.59 -5.08
CA VAL A 197 -3.50 -13.34 -4.39
C VAL A 197 -4.81 -13.53 -3.64
N ILE A 198 -4.79 -13.30 -2.33
CA ILE A 198 -5.89 -13.66 -1.44
C ILE A 198 -6.79 -12.44 -1.18
N GLU A 199 -8.08 -12.55 -1.45
CA GLU A 199 -9.08 -11.50 -1.20
C GLU A 199 -10.10 -11.97 -0.16
N GLY A 200 -10.09 -11.38 1.04
CA GLY A 200 -11.07 -11.64 2.09
C GLY A 200 -12.27 -10.71 2.03
N GLY A 201 -13.46 -11.25 2.33
CA GLY A 201 -14.65 -10.44 2.60
C GLY A 201 -14.51 -9.62 3.89
N GLN A 202 -15.54 -8.84 4.22
CA GLN A 202 -15.63 -8.24 5.56
C GLN A 202 -16.98 -8.44 6.20
N TYR A 203 -18.05 -8.05 5.54
CA TYR A 203 -19.39 -8.17 6.11
C TYR A 203 -20.07 -9.39 5.51
N GLY A 204 -20.68 -10.21 6.38
CA GLY A 204 -21.50 -11.33 5.94
C GLY A 204 -22.60 -10.83 5.00
N ALA A 205 -22.76 -11.50 3.87
CA ALA A 205 -23.78 -11.20 2.87
C ALA A 205 -24.18 -12.47 2.10
N PRO A 206 -25.38 -12.54 1.51
CA PRO A 206 -25.69 -13.57 0.54
C PRO A 206 -24.77 -13.46 -0.67
N LEU A 207 -24.05 -14.53 -0.98
CA LEU A 207 -23.10 -14.55 -2.09
C LEU A 207 -23.82 -14.42 -3.44
N GLY A 208 -23.15 -13.83 -4.42
CA GLY A 208 -23.71 -13.60 -5.75
C GLY A 208 -24.75 -12.48 -5.79
N TRP A 209 -24.73 -11.59 -4.80
CA TRP A 209 -25.60 -10.40 -4.71
C TRP A 209 -27.08 -10.76 -4.59
N GLU A 210 -27.35 -11.90 -3.96
CA GLU A 210 -28.72 -12.33 -3.70
C GLU A 210 -29.34 -11.54 -2.56
N TYR A 211 -30.67 -11.55 -2.52
CA TYR A 211 -31.43 -10.97 -1.43
C TYR A 211 -31.82 -12.06 -0.43
N ALA A 212 -31.57 -11.82 0.85
CA ALA A 212 -32.09 -12.61 1.96
C ALA A 212 -32.49 -11.69 3.13
N SER A 213 -33.48 -12.12 3.92
CA SER A 213 -33.90 -11.39 5.12
C SER A 213 -32.81 -11.45 6.19
N LEU A 214 -32.72 -10.43 7.05
CA LEU A 214 -31.87 -10.49 8.24
C LEU A 214 -32.34 -11.54 9.26
N ASP A 215 -33.62 -11.95 9.19
CA ASP A 215 -34.13 -13.09 9.98
C ASP A 215 -33.43 -14.42 9.58
N ASP A 216 -32.89 -14.49 8.36
CA ASP A 216 -32.19 -15.64 7.80
C ASP A 216 -30.67 -15.45 7.82
N TYR A 217 -30.13 -14.49 8.61
CA TYR A 217 -28.71 -14.15 8.63
C TYR A 217 -27.82 -15.38 8.93
N ALA A 218 -28.20 -16.19 9.91
CA ALA A 218 -27.44 -17.38 10.29
C ALA A 218 -27.49 -18.52 9.25
N THR A 219 -28.37 -18.46 8.24
CA THR A 219 -28.52 -19.55 7.26
C THR A 219 -28.11 -19.14 5.86
N ASP A 220 -28.42 -17.92 5.45
CA ASP A 220 -28.35 -17.48 4.05
C ASP A 220 -27.18 -16.52 3.81
N TYR A 221 -26.65 -15.89 4.86
CA TYR A 221 -25.48 -15.01 4.75
C TYR A 221 -24.21 -15.84 4.91
N ARG A 222 -23.13 -15.45 4.22
CA ARG A 222 -21.82 -16.08 4.34
C ARG A 222 -20.72 -15.03 4.38
N GLY A 223 -19.62 -15.36 5.05
CA GLY A 223 -18.32 -14.77 4.77
C GLY A 223 -17.69 -15.44 3.55
N MET A 224 -16.60 -14.90 3.04
CA MET A 224 -15.91 -15.48 1.89
C MET A 224 -14.42 -15.17 1.88
N ILE A 225 -13.67 -16.04 1.22
CA ILE A 225 -12.30 -15.79 0.83
C ILE A 225 -12.10 -16.26 -0.62
N THR A 226 -11.50 -15.42 -1.44
CA THR A 226 -11.20 -15.71 -2.85
C THR A 226 -9.70 -15.90 -3.05
N PHE A 227 -9.35 -16.90 -3.85
CA PHE A 227 -8.00 -17.21 -4.27
C PHE A 227 -7.88 -16.84 -5.75
N TRP A 228 -7.28 -15.69 -6.03
CA TRP A 228 -7.02 -15.24 -7.40
C TRP A 228 -5.73 -15.86 -7.91
N LYS A 229 -5.83 -16.73 -8.94
CA LYS A 229 -4.65 -17.29 -9.59
C LYS A 229 -3.93 -16.17 -10.34
N PHE A 230 -2.65 -15.98 -10.07
CA PHE A 230 -1.83 -15.01 -10.80
C PHE A 230 -0.88 -15.71 -11.76
N ASP A 231 -0.81 -15.21 -12.99
CA ASP A 231 0.19 -15.60 -13.98
C ASP A 231 1.19 -14.48 -14.20
N ARG A 232 2.39 -14.68 -13.68
CA ARG A 232 3.52 -13.75 -13.81
C ARG A 232 3.92 -13.46 -15.25
N ALA A 233 3.76 -14.45 -16.15
CA ALA A 233 4.21 -14.29 -17.53
C ALA A 233 3.36 -13.28 -18.29
N SER A 234 2.03 -13.35 -18.14
CA SER A 234 1.11 -12.36 -18.68
C SER A 234 0.98 -11.11 -17.80
N GLY A 235 1.31 -11.20 -16.50
CA GLY A 235 1.10 -10.13 -15.52
C GLY A 235 -0.39 -9.93 -15.23
N ARG A 236 -1.16 -11.03 -15.18
CA ARG A 236 -2.63 -11.01 -15.08
C ARG A 236 -3.14 -12.01 -14.06
N ILE A 237 -4.27 -11.67 -13.43
CA ILE A 237 -5.13 -12.63 -12.74
C ILE A 237 -5.85 -13.48 -13.79
N LEU A 238 -5.80 -14.80 -13.61
CA LEU A 238 -6.50 -15.80 -14.40
C LEU A 238 -7.83 -16.13 -13.72
N GLU A 239 -8.89 -15.37 -14.04
CA GLU A 239 -10.21 -15.52 -13.41
C GLU A 239 -10.79 -16.94 -13.57
N ASP A 240 -10.58 -17.58 -14.73
CA ASP A 240 -11.04 -18.95 -15.01
C ASP A 240 -10.30 -20.04 -14.22
N GLU A 241 -9.13 -19.73 -13.64
CA GLU A 241 -8.36 -20.63 -12.77
C GLU A 241 -8.47 -20.23 -11.29
N SER A 242 -9.29 -19.21 -10.99
CA SER A 242 -9.52 -18.69 -9.65
C SER A 242 -10.78 -19.32 -9.03
N PHE A 243 -10.86 -19.31 -7.71
CA PHE A 243 -12.00 -19.85 -6.97
C PHE A 243 -12.17 -19.16 -5.61
N ALA A 244 -13.31 -19.38 -4.96
CA ALA A 244 -13.55 -18.92 -3.60
C ALA A 244 -13.98 -20.06 -2.67
N MET A 245 -14.07 -19.76 -1.39
CA MET A 245 -14.61 -20.63 -0.36
C MET A 245 -15.58 -19.86 0.54
N GLU A 246 -16.69 -20.49 0.91
CA GLU A 246 -17.60 -19.95 1.91
C GLU A 246 -16.99 -20.03 3.31
N LEU A 247 -17.18 -18.97 4.09
CA LEU A 247 -16.94 -18.94 5.53
C LEU A 247 -18.26 -18.72 6.27
N PRO A 248 -18.36 -19.04 7.58
CA PRO A 248 -19.49 -18.60 8.38
C PRO A 248 -19.70 -17.07 8.27
N PRO A 249 -20.93 -16.55 8.47
CA PRO A 249 -21.26 -15.13 8.33
C PRO A 249 -20.75 -14.25 9.48
N TYR A 250 -19.62 -14.63 10.05
CA TYR A 250 -18.79 -13.76 10.86
C TYR A 250 -18.21 -12.67 9.97
N TRP A 251 -17.85 -11.55 10.57
CA TRP A 251 -17.25 -10.47 9.82
C TRP A 251 -15.74 -10.67 9.75
N GLN A 252 -15.21 -11.02 8.58
CA GLN A 252 -13.77 -11.14 8.39
C GLN A 252 -13.11 -9.77 8.44
N ASP A 253 -11.83 -9.70 8.82
CA ASP A 253 -11.12 -8.42 8.92
C ASP A 253 -9.85 -8.40 8.09
N LEU A 254 -8.73 -8.92 8.62
CA LEU A 254 -7.44 -8.97 7.96
C LEU A 254 -7.01 -10.42 7.74
N CYS A 255 -6.40 -10.68 6.59
CA CYS A 255 -5.81 -11.97 6.29
C CYS A 255 -4.28 -11.84 6.12
N ASP A 256 -3.55 -12.96 6.15
CA ASP A 256 -2.15 -13.04 5.74
C ASP A 256 -1.86 -14.45 5.20
N ALA A 257 -0.88 -14.55 4.30
CA ALA A 257 -0.40 -15.82 3.77
C ALA A 257 0.77 -16.33 4.61
N GLY A 258 0.70 -17.62 4.96
CA GLY A 258 1.80 -18.31 5.60
C GLY A 258 3.05 -18.33 4.69
N LYS A 259 4.21 -18.29 5.32
CA LYS A 259 5.53 -18.33 4.67
C LYS A 259 6.42 -19.31 5.41
N LEU A 260 7.46 -19.83 4.75
CA LEU A 260 8.42 -20.79 5.34
C LEU A 260 7.75 -21.90 6.16
N ALA A 261 7.82 -21.87 7.50
CA ALA A 261 7.26 -22.91 8.35
C ALA A 261 5.73 -23.09 8.21
N SER A 262 5.01 -22.03 7.82
CA SER A 262 3.56 -22.02 7.60
C SER A 262 3.15 -21.90 6.13
N ASP A 263 4.09 -22.07 5.20
CA ASP A 263 3.76 -22.07 3.76
C ASP A 263 2.67 -23.12 3.45
N GLY A 264 1.76 -22.75 2.54
CA GLY A 264 0.57 -23.54 2.20
C GLY A 264 -0.66 -23.25 3.09
N TRP A 265 -0.59 -22.31 4.02
CA TRP A 265 -1.72 -21.92 4.88
C TRP A 265 -2.09 -20.45 4.72
N ILE A 266 -3.38 -20.14 4.87
CA ILE A 266 -3.90 -18.77 4.96
C ILE A 266 -4.53 -18.57 6.32
N PHE A 267 -4.34 -17.38 6.88
CA PHE A 267 -4.88 -16.99 8.17
C PHE A 267 -5.74 -15.76 8.00
N CYS A 268 -6.98 -15.76 8.50
CA CYS A 268 -7.85 -14.60 8.40
C CYS A 268 -8.72 -14.45 9.63
N ASN A 269 -8.59 -13.35 10.36
CA ASN A 269 -9.35 -13.17 11.59
C ASN A 269 -10.78 -12.71 11.31
N SER A 270 -11.57 -12.72 12.37
CA SER A 270 -12.94 -12.24 12.34
C SER A 270 -13.32 -11.48 13.60
N PHE A 271 -14.39 -10.71 13.47
CA PHE A 271 -15.14 -10.09 14.54
C PHE A 271 -16.63 -10.30 14.27
N ASN A 272 -17.50 -9.92 15.20
CA ASN A 272 -18.93 -10.19 15.09
C ASN A 272 -19.25 -11.70 14.96
N THR A 273 -18.53 -12.55 15.70
CA THR A 273 -18.90 -13.98 15.82
C THR A 273 -20.26 -14.17 16.49
N GLU A 274 -20.76 -13.13 17.16
CA GLU A 274 -22.11 -12.99 17.68
C GLU A 274 -23.19 -12.97 16.58
N MET A 275 -22.81 -12.71 15.32
CA MET A 275 -23.72 -12.52 14.20
C MET A 275 -24.75 -11.40 14.46
N ALA A 276 -24.32 -10.33 15.14
CA ALA A 276 -25.19 -9.20 15.44
C ALA A 276 -25.51 -8.40 14.17
N THR A 277 -26.80 -8.10 13.99
CA THR A 277 -27.35 -7.39 12.82
C THR A 277 -27.85 -5.97 13.13
N GLY A 278 -27.61 -5.46 14.34
CA GLY A 278 -28.02 -4.12 14.76
C GLY A 278 -29.54 -3.96 14.95
N GLY A 279 -30.08 -2.80 14.56
CA GLY A 279 -31.52 -2.47 14.68
C GLY A 279 -31.88 -1.58 15.87
N VAL A 280 -31.15 -0.47 16.05
CA VAL A 280 -31.37 0.50 17.15
C VAL A 280 -32.78 1.11 17.08
N GLU A 281 -33.28 1.32 15.87
CA GLU A 281 -34.62 1.81 15.57
C GLU A 281 -35.73 0.87 16.08
N ASP A 282 -35.43 -0.43 16.17
CA ASP A 282 -36.31 -1.47 16.68
C ASP A 282 -36.04 -1.81 18.16
N GLY A 283 -35.09 -1.10 18.79
CA GLY A 283 -34.73 -1.25 20.20
C GLY A 283 -33.67 -2.31 20.48
N ASN A 284 -33.02 -2.86 19.44
CA ASN A 284 -31.88 -3.77 19.59
C ASN A 284 -30.60 -3.00 19.97
N ALA A 285 -29.56 -3.74 20.35
CA ALA A 285 -28.24 -3.16 20.58
C ALA A 285 -27.68 -2.57 19.26
N PRO A 286 -26.97 -1.43 19.32
CA PRO A 286 -26.23 -0.94 18.16
C PRO A 286 -25.09 -1.91 17.79
N PHE A 287 -24.62 -1.86 16.55
CA PHE A 287 -23.63 -2.81 16.04
C PHE A 287 -22.38 -2.92 16.91
N GLU A 288 -21.81 -1.80 17.35
CA GLU A 288 -20.59 -1.80 18.15
C GLU A 288 -20.75 -2.53 19.48
N ALA A 289 -21.95 -2.54 20.05
CA ALA A 289 -22.24 -3.25 21.30
C ALA A 289 -22.72 -4.69 21.07
N GLY A 290 -23.33 -4.98 19.92
CA GLY A 290 -23.78 -6.31 19.54
C GLY A 290 -22.64 -7.21 19.07
N ALA A 291 -21.75 -6.67 18.24
CA ALA A 291 -20.62 -7.37 17.62
C ALA A 291 -19.37 -7.43 18.51
N SER A 292 -19.52 -7.12 19.80
CA SER A 292 -18.43 -7.15 20.80
C SER A 292 -18.92 -7.69 22.15
N GLN A 293 -19.93 -8.56 22.15
CA GLN A 293 -20.43 -9.20 23.37
C GLN A 293 -19.55 -10.38 23.79
N ASN A 294 -19.07 -11.16 22.83
CA ASN A 294 -18.22 -12.32 23.08
C ASN A 294 -16.85 -11.86 23.58
N ASP A 295 -16.23 -12.65 24.46
CA ASP A 295 -14.86 -12.38 24.92
C ASP A 295 -13.80 -12.80 23.88
N MET A 296 -14.18 -13.69 22.95
CA MET A 296 -13.33 -14.24 21.91
C MET A 296 -14.10 -14.29 20.59
N ASP A 297 -13.41 -13.95 19.51
CA ASP A 297 -13.80 -14.22 18.12
C ASP A 297 -12.91 -15.34 17.54
N TYR A 298 -12.78 -15.47 16.21
CA TYR A 298 -12.04 -16.58 15.58
C TYR A 298 -11.05 -16.16 14.50
N LEU A 299 -9.85 -16.74 14.58
CA LEU A 299 -8.90 -16.84 13.48
C LEU A 299 -9.30 -18.01 12.59
N HIS A 300 -9.57 -17.74 11.32
CA HIS A 300 -9.77 -18.76 10.29
C HIS A 300 -8.40 -19.27 9.85
N ILE A 301 -8.14 -20.55 10.07
CA ILE A 301 -6.91 -21.25 9.66
C ILE A 301 -7.27 -22.15 8.49
N ILE A 302 -6.70 -21.85 7.32
CA ILE A 302 -7.12 -22.43 6.04
C ILE A 302 -5.96 -23.16 5.37
N ASP A 303 -6.13 -24.46 5.09
CA ASP A 303 -5.20 -25.24 4.27
C ASP A 303 -5.41 -24.89 2.79
N LYS A 304 -4.58 -23.98 2.27
CA LYS A 304 -4.65 -23.46 0.89
C LYS A 304 -4.45 -24.57 -0.12
N GLU A 305 -3.46 -25.43 0.09
CA GLU A 305 -3.11 -26.50 -0.86
C GLU A 305 -4.27 -27.48 -1.02
N LYS A 306 -4.94 -27.79 0.09
CA LYS A 306 -6.14 -28.62 0.05
C LYS A 306 -7.31 -27.91 -0.62
N ALA A 307 -7.54 -26.63 -0.34
CA ALA A 307 -8.58 -25.84 -1.02
C ALA A 307 -8.38 -25.82 -2.54
N VAL A 308 -7.14 -25.56 -3.00
CA VAL A 308 -6.77 -25.60 -4.42
C VAL A 308 -7.03 -26.97 -5.04
N ALA A 309 -6.65 -28.05 -4.34
CA ALA A 309 -6.89 -29.41 -4.82
C ALA A 309 -8.38 -29.76 -4.95
N LEU A 310 -9.21 -29.31 -4.01
CA LEU A 310 -10.66 -29.51 -4.04
C LEU A 310 -11.32 -28.72 -5.17
N ALA A 311 -10.93 -27.46 -5.37
CA ALA A 311 -11.40 -26.64 -6.48
C ALA A 311 -11.06 -27.28 -7.83
N ALA A 312 -9.81 -27.73 -8.00
CA ALA A 312 -9.37 -28.44 -9.20
C ALA A 312 -10.09 -29.78 -9.42
N ALA A 313 -10.54 -30.44 -8.35
CA ALA A 313 -11.36 -31.65 -8.41
C ALA A 313 -12.84 -31.36 -8.72
N GLY A 314 -13.24 -30.10 -8.83
CA GLY A 314 -14.63 -29.68 -9.07
C GLY A 314 -15.54 -29.84 -7.87
N MET A 315 -14.99 -29.86 -6.65
CA MET A 315 -15.77 -29.90 -5.40
C MET A 315 -16.28 -28.49 -5.03
N THR A 316 -16.89 -27.84 -6.00
CA THR A 316 -17.36 -26.46 -5.95
C THR A 316 -18.81 -26.39 -6.43
N VAL A 317 -19.48 -25.30 -6.07
CA VAL A 317 -20.75 -24.87 -6.66
C VAL A 317 -20.53 -23.61 -7.48
N ASP A 318 -21.36 -23.42 -8.51
CA ASP A 318 -21.35 -22.20 -9.30
C ASP A 318 -22.16 -21.11 -8.61
N VAL A 319 -21.50 -19.99 -8.28
CA VAL A 319 -22.16 -18.77 -7.81
C VAL A 319 -21.82 -17.67 -8.79
N LYS A 320 -22.81 -17.23 -9.57
CA LYS A 320 -22.64 -16.19 -10.62
C LYS A 320 -21.53 -16.51 -11.63
N GLY A 321 -21.36 -17.79 -12.01
CA GLY A 321 -20.31 -18.19 -12.95
C GLY A 321 -18.92 -18.37 -12.31
N PHE A 322 -18.83 -18.29 -10.98
CA PHE A 322 -17.58 -18.42 -10.24
C PHE A 322 -17.59 -19.66 -9.34
N PRO A 323 -16.51 -20.47 -9.32
CA PRO A 323 -16.46 -21.68 -8.52
C PRO A 323 -16.24 -21.36 -7.03
N VAL A 324 -17.14 -21.84 -6.18
CA VAL A 324 -17.09 -21.63 -4.73
C VAL A 324 -17.10 -22.99 -4.00
N ILE A 325 -16.13 -23.23 -3.13
CA ILE A 325 -16.14 -24.39 -2.22
C ILE A 325 -17.20 -24.14 -1.13
N PRO A 326 -18.23 -24.99 -1.02
CA PRO A 326 -19.24 -24.83 0.04
C PRO A 326 -18.64 -25.02 1.43
N LEU A 327 -19.18 -24.32 2.43
CA LEU A 327 -18.67 -24.36 3.81
C LEU A 327 -18.60 -25.81 4.35
N GLN A 328 -19.65 -26.61 4.13
CA GLN A 328 -19.67 -28.00 4.58
C GLN A 328 -18.58 -28.84 3.90
N THR A 329 -18.25 -28.56 2.64
CA THR A 329 -17.15 -29.26 1.94
C THR A 329 -15.80 -28.89 2.56
N ALA A 330 -15.59 -27.61 2.87
CA ALA A 330 -14.38 -27.18 3.57
C ALA A 330 -14.24 -27.84 4.95
N ILE A 331 -15.34 -28.02 5.68
CA ILE A 331 -15.36 -28.69 7.00
C ILE A 331 -15.10 -30.20 6.86
N ASP A 332 -15.87 -30.89 6.02
CA ASP A 332 -15.80 -32.35 5.87
C ASP A 332 -14.44 -32.81 5.36
N GLU A 333 -13.86 -32.00 4.47
CA GLU A 333 -12.52 -32.22 3.94
C GLU A 333 -11.44 -31.59 4.83
N GLY A 334 -11.74 -31.00 5.99
CA GLY A 334 -10.72 -30.49 6.92
C GLY A 334 -9.78 -29.45 6.29
N VAL A 335 -10.36 -28.48 5.58
CA VAL A 335 -9.69 -27.30 5.02
C VAL A 335 -9.70 -26.14 6.00
N LEU A 336 -10.76 -25.99 6.80
CA LEU A 336 -11.00 -24.85 7.66
C LEU A 336 -11.03 -25.27 9.14
N PHE A 337 -10.27 -24.53 9.97
CA PHE A 337 -10.22 -24.66 11.43
C PHE A 337 -10.28 -23.28 12.08
N PHE A 338 -10.68 -23.20 13.34
CA PHE A 338 -10.68 -21.97 14.13
C PHE A 338 -9.72 -22.00 15.31
N ALA A 339 -9.02 -20.89 15.53
CA ALA A 339 -8.40 -20.57 16.81
C ALA A 339 -9.20 -19.42 17.48
N PRO A 340 -9.55 -19.52 18.78
CA PRO A 340 -10.20 -18.42 19.50
C PRO A 340 -9.28 -17.21 19.64
N GLU A 341 -9.78 -15.98 19.46
CA GLU A 341 -9.01 -14.72 19.50
C GLU A 341 -9.63 -13.63 20.39
N PRO A 342 -8.90 -13.07 21.38
CA PRO A 342 -9.38 -11.94 22.17
C PRO A 342 -9.01 -10.59 21.53
N LYS A 343 -9.85 -9.56 21.48
CA LYS A 343 -11.32 -9.56 21.41
C LYS A 343 -11.69 -8.63 20.27
N SER A 344 -12.51 -9.10 19.34
CA SER A 344 -12.76 -8.41 18.07
C SER A 344 -11.43 -7.98 17.45
N PRO A 345 -10.49 -8.93 17.23
CA PRO A 345 -9.14 -8.64 16.77
C PRO A 345 -9.14 -7.87 15.45
N HIS A 346 -7.97 -7.36 15.06
CA HIS A 346 -7.83 -6.59 13.82
C HIS A 346 -6.65 -7.08 12.96
N GLY A 347 -5.41 -6.82 13.37
CA GLY A 347 -4.23 -7.27 12.64
C GLY A 347 -3.97 -8.77 12.81
N VAL A 348 -3.61 -9.40 11.70
CA VAL A 348 -3.10 -10.77 11.59
C VAL A 348 -1.79 -10.66 10.82
N ASP A 349 -0.67 -10.97 11.46
CA ASP A 349 0.64 -10.82 10.84
C ASP A 349 1.47 -12.09 11.11
N VAL A 350 2.07 -12.67 10.06
CA VAL A 350 2.92 -13.88 10.15
C VAL A 350 4.39 -13.48 10.36
N THR A 351 5.06 -14.09 11.34
CA THR A 351 6.49 -13.80 11.61
C THR A 351 7.37 -14.14 10.41
N PRO A 352 8.56 -13.51 10.25
CA PRO A 352 9.42 -13.72 9.07
C PRO A 352 9.83 -15.19 8.82
N ASP A 353 9.93 -15.99 9.88
CA ASP A 353 10.24 -17.43 9.82
C ASP A 353 9.01 -18.33 9.60
N GLY A 354 7.80 -17.74 9.64
CA GLY A 354 6.53 -18.41 9.54
C GLY A 354 6.12 -19.26 10.73
N GLN A 355 6.89 -19.25 11.83
CA GLN A 355 6.65 -20.13 12.97
C GLN A 355 5.51 -19.64 13.88
N PHE A 356 5.22 -18.33 13.86
CA PHE A 356 4.25 -17.71 14.73
C PHE A 356 3.31 -16.77 13.97
N LEU A 357 2.12 -16.59 14.54
CA LEU A 357 1.11 -15.64 14.09
C LEU A 357 0.84 -14.64 15.21
N THR A 358 0.92 -13.35 14.92
CA THR A 358 0.64 -12.31 15.90
C THR A 358 -0.72 -11.67 15.62
N ILE A 359 -1.63 -11.79 16.58
CA ILE A 359 -2.98 -11.27 16.49
C ILE A 359 -3.11 -10.06 17.41
N SER A 360 -3.44 -8.92 16.83
CA SER A 360 -3.62 -7.67 17.56
C SER A 360 -5.04 -7.58 18.10
N GLY A 361 -5.18 -7.57 19.44
CA GLY A 361 -6.45 -7.83 20.12
C GLY A 361 -7.49 -6.71 20.08
N LYS A 362 -7.20 -5.53 19.52
CA LYS A 362 -8.07 -4.34 19.41
C LYS A 362 -8.76 -3.93 20.72
N LEU A 363 -9.85 -4.61 21.10
CA LEU A 363 -10.57 -4.35 22.35
C LEU A 363 -9.88 -5.03 23.55
N ASP A 364 -9.06 -6.04 23.30
CA ASP A 364 -8.12 -6.60 24.25
C ASP A 364 -6.75 -5.91 24.13
N PRO A 365 -6.08 -5.56 25.25
CA PRO A 365 -4.83 -4.81 25.23
C PRO A 365 -3.57 -5.65 24.90
N HIS A 366 -3.74 -6.90 24.46
CA HIS A 366 -2.63 -7.79 24.13
C HIS A 366 -2.43 -7.97 22.63
N VAL A 367 -1.21 -8.39 22.29
CA VAL A 367 -0.94 -9.20 21.11
C VAL A 367 -0.93 -10.67 21.54
N SER A 368 -1.78 -11.49 20.92
CA SER A 368 -1.77 -12.95 21.12
C SER A 368 -0.89 -13.59 20.06
N VAL A 369 0.08 -14.40 20.49
CA VAL A 369 1.02 -15.09 19.62
C VAL A 369 0.63 -16.57 19.56
N TYR A 370 0.25 -17.06 18.39
CA TYR A 370 -0.02 -18.48 18.15
C TYR A 370 1.20 -19.15 17.54
N SER A 371 1.52 -20.39 17.97
CA SER A 371 2.57 -21.19 17.34
C SER A 371 1.97 -22.06 16.25
N PHE A 372 2.49 -21.95 15.03
CA PHE A 372 2.02 -22.76 13.91
C PHE A 372 2.28 -24.26 14.15
N ALA A 373 3.42 -24.61 14.76
CA ALA A 373 3.70 -26.00 15.13
C ALA A 373 2.63 -26.55 16.08
N LYS A 374 2.26 -25.79 17.14
CA LYS A 374 1.21 -26.18 18.07
C LYS A 374 -0.16 -26.30 17.39
N ILE A 375 -0.48 -25.39 16.46
CA ILE A 375 -1.69 -25.48 15.64
C ILE A 375 -1.73 -26.80 14.88
N THR A 376 -0.65 -27.15 14.17
CA THR A 376 -0.60 -28.40 13.40
C THR A 376 -0.67 -29.65 14.29
N ASP A 377 -0.05 -29.60 15.47
CA ASP A 377 -0.13 -30.69 16.46
C ASP A 377 -1.56 -30.85 17.00
N ALA A 378 -2.26 -29.74 17.28
CA ALA A 378 -3.66 -29.74 17.73
C ALA A 378 -4.60 -30.28 16.63
N ILE A 379 -4.37 -29.90 15.37
CA ILE A 379 -5.10 -30.44 14.22
C ILE A 379 -4.86 -31.96 14.08
N ALA A 380 -3.61 -32.40 14.24
CA ALA A 380 -3.30 -33.83 14.18
C ALA A 380 -3.89 -34.64 15.34
N ALA A 381 -4.03 -34.02 16.52
CA ALA A 381 -4.62 -34.65 17.71
C ALA A 381 -6.14 -34.87 17.56
N GLY A 382 -6.85 -33.97 16.86
CA GLY A 382 -8.26 -34.11 16.57
C GLY A 382 -9.20 -33.91 17.77
N ASP A 383 -8.70 -33.32 18.86
CA ASP A 383 -9.51 -32.99 20.05
C ASP A 383 -10.06 -31.57 19.90
N TYR A 384 -11.26 -31.47 19.32
CA TYR A 384 -11.87 -30.19 18.96
C TYR A 384 -13.16 -29.94 19.75
N THR A 385 -13.44 -28.66 19.95
CA THR A 385 -14.84 -28.21 20.04
C THR A 385 -15.33 -27.80 18.64
N PHE A 386 -16.61 -27.44 18.51
CA PHE A 386 -17.17 -27.03 17.23
C PHE A 386 -17.95 -25.73 17.41
N ASP A 387 -17.87 -24.84 16.43
CA ASP A 387 -18.72 -23.66 16.35
C ASP A 387 -20.17 -24.04 15.96
N ASP A 388 -21.03 -23.05 15.79
CA ASP A 388 -22.44 -23.26 15.43
C ASP A 388 -22.63 -23.86 14.01
N TYR A 389 -21.60 -23.78 13.15
CA TYR A 389 -21.61 -24.31 11.78
C TYR A 389 -20.89 -25.66 11.65
N GLY A 390 -20.30 -26.17 12.72
CA GLY A 390 -19.56 -27.44 12.73
C GLY A 390 -18.09 -27.34 12.32
N VAL A 391 -17.54 -26.14 12.21
CA VAL A 391 -16.11 -25.90 12.03
C VAL A 391 -15.36 -26.32 13.30
N PRO A 392 -14.29 -27.12 13.19
CA PRO A 392 -13.47 -27.48 14.35
C PRO A 392 -12.78 -26.26 14.96
N VAL A 393 -12.92 -26.10 16.28
CA VAL A 393 -12.29 -25.04 17.07
C VAL A 393 -11.21 -25.65 17.95
N LEU A 394 -9.98 -25.20 17.76
CA LEU A 394 -8.80 -25.59 18.52
C LEU A 394 -8.85 -25.02 19.94
N ALA A 395 -8.33 -25.76 20.91
CA ALA A 395 -8.25 -25.28 22.29
C ALA A 395 -7.18 -24.18 22.41
N PHE A 396 -7.59 -22.99 22.86
CA PHE A 396 -6.74 -21.80 22.97
C PHE A 396 -5.41 -22.08 23.71
N ASP A 397 -5.46 -22.72 24.87
CA ASP A 397 -4.29 -23.02 25.70
C ASP A 397 -3.29 -23.98 25.03
N ASP A 398 -3.75 -24.77 24.05
CA ASP A 398 -2.91 -25.74 23.35
C ASP A 398 -2.12 -25.10 22.20
N ILE A 399 -2.58 -23.96 21.67
CA ILE A 399 -2.02 -23.32 20.46
C ILE A 399 -1.31 -21.99 20.72
N VAL A 400 -1.63 -21.32 21.83
CA VAL A 400 -0.99 -20.05 22.20
C VAL A 400 0.45 -20.29 22.65
N GLU A 401 1.34 -19.46 22.13
CA GLU A 401 2.74 -19.36 22.55
C GLU A 401 2.90 -18.33 23.66
N ALA A 402 2.36 -17.12 23.45
CA ALA A 402 2.47 -16.02 24.38
C ALA A 402 1.30 -15.05 24.24
N GLN A 403 1.08 -14.24 25.28
CA GLN A 403 0.25 -13.05 25.21
C GLN A 403 1.02 -11.88 25.81
N ILE A 404 1.16 -10.80 25.04
CA ILE A 404 2.01 -9.66 25.38
C ILE A 404 1.11 -8.47 25.62
N GLU A 405 1.06 -7.95 26.85
CA GLU A 405 0.30 -6.73 27.15
C GLU A 405 1.03 -5.51 26.56
N VAL A 406 0.54 -5.01 25.42
CA VAL A 406 1.21 -3.93 24.68
C VAL A 406 0.58 -2.56 24.94
N GLY A 407 -0.70 -2.49 25.33
CA GLY A 407 -1.39 -1.23 25.62
C GLY A 407 -2.78 -1.15 25.04
N LEU A 408 -3.38 0.05 25.05
CA LEU A 408 -4.78 0.21 24.65
C LEU A 408 -4.95 0.34 23.13
N GLY A 409 -5.76 -0.56 22.56
CA GLY A 409 -6.11 -0.54 21.15
C GLY A 409 -5.04 -1.09 20.21
N PRO A 410 -4.43 -2.26 20.46
CA PRO A 410 -3.47 -2.84 19.53
C PRO A 410 -4.15 -3.19 18.20
N LEU A 411 -3.62 -2.67 17.08
CA LEU A 411 -4.24 -2.86 15.76
C LEU A 411 -3.41 -3.70 14.79
N HIS A 412 -2.13 -3.40 14.55
CA HIS A 412 -1.31 -4.13 13.55
C HIS A 412 0.11 -4.32 14.03
N THR A 413 0.75 -5.41 13.60
CA THR A 413 2.13 -5.75 13.94
C THR A 413 3.04 -5.80 12.71
N GLN A 414 4.31 -5.40 12.88
CA GLN A 414 5.36 -5.50 11.86
C GLN A 414 6.69 -5.91 12.51
N TYR A 415 7.65 -6.39 11.71
CA TYR A 415 8.89 -7.01 12.21
C TYR A 415 10.16 -6.35 11.66
N ASP A 416 11.26 -6.41 12.41
CA ASP A 416 12.59 -5.98 11.96
C ASP A 416 13.63 -7.12 11.91
N ASP A 417 14.86 -6.75 11.52
CA ASP A 417 16.02 -7.62 11.41
C ASP A 417 16.73 -7.92 12.75
N GLN A 418 16.24 -7.34 13.86
CA GLN A 418 16.83 -7.43 15.20
C GLN A 418 15.98 -8.29 16.15
N GLY A 419 14.94 -8.94 15.65
CA GLY A 419 14.07 -9.81 16.44
C GLY A 419 13.04 -9.04 17.26
N TYR A 420 12.63 -7.85 16.82
CA TYR A 420 11.55 -7.10 17.46
C TYR A 420 10.27 -7.12 16.62
N GLY A 421 9.14 -7.23 17.31
CA GLY A 421 7.81 -6.89 16.82
C GLY A 421 7.45 -5.46 17.21
N TYR A 422 6.73 -4.78 16.33
CA TYR A 422 6.20 -3.43 16.54
C TYR A 422 4.69 -3.49 16.43
N THR A 423 3.95 -2.89 17.35
CA THR A 423 2.48 -2.90 17.31
C THR A 423 1.92 -1.49 17.47
N SER A 424 0.97 -1.12 16.61
CA SER A 424 0.27 0.17 16.70
C SER A 424 -0.78 0.16 17.80
N LEU A 425 -0.87 1.25 18.58
CA LEU A 425 -1.84 1.43 19.66
C LEU A 425 -2.77 2.62 19.36
N PHE A 426 -4.02 2.34 19.02
CA PHE A 426 -4.98 3.34 18.56
C PHE A 426 -5.49 4.27 19.67
N LEU A 427 -5.86 3.69 20.82
CA LEU A 427 -6.47 4.43 21.95
C LEU A 427 -5.43 5.11 22.85
N GLU A 428 -4.23 4.54 22.89
CA GLU A 428 -3.02 5.13 23.45
C GLU A 428 -2.08 5.46 22.29
N PRO A 429 -2.26 6.57 21.53
CA PRO A 429 -1.54 6.84 20.28
C PRO A 429 -0.02 6.66 20.37
N ALA A 430 0.45 5.46 20.06
CA ALA A 430 1.84 5.05 20.22
C ALA A 430 2.14 3.83 19.34
N VAL A 431 3.43 3.59 19.11
CA VAL A 431 3.94 2.32 18.59
C VAL A 431 4.67 1.62 19.74
N ALA A 432 4.24 0.40 20.07
CA ALA A 432 4.87 -0.46 21.06
C ALA A 432 5.93 -1.32 20.37
N ARG A 433 7.14 -1.42 20.94
CA ARG A 433 8.18 -2.38 20.54
C ARG A 433 8.21 -3.51 21.55
N TRP A 434 8.26 -4.75 21.09
CA TRP A 434 8.33 -5.95 21.91
C TRP A 434 9.22 -7.02 21.26
N THR A 435 9.68 -8.00 22.02
CA THR A 435 10.69 -8.99 21.58
C THR A 435 10.06 -10.27 21.01
N LEU A 436 10.60 -10.77 19.90
CA LEU A 436 10.21 -12.05 19.33
C LEU A 436 10.82 -13.23 20.12
N GLY A 437 10.16 -14.38 20.09
CA GLY A 437 10.72 -15.63 20.63
C GLY A 437 11.31 -16.54 19.57
N GLY A 438 11.42 -17.84 19.91
CA GLY A 438 11.93 -18.85 18.99
C GLY A 438 13.37 -18.56 18.54
N ASP A 439 13.60 -18.64 17.23
CA ASP A 439 14.94 -18.45 16.64
C ASP A 439 15.40 -16.97 16.68
N PHE A 440 14.51 -16.02 16.98
CA PHE A 440 14.85 -14.60 17.10
C PHE A 440 15.40 -14.21 18.47
N SER A 441 15.28 -15.09 19.48
CA SER A 441 15.67 -14.77 20.87
C SER A 441 17.15 -14.42 21.06
N ASP A 442 18.01 -14.87 20.14
CA ASP A 442 19.45 -14.58 20.17
C ASP A 442 19.81 -13.22 19.52
N LEU A 443 18.83 -12.52 18.93
CA LEU A 443 19.04 -11.24 18.24
C LEU A 443 18.91 -10.01 19.15
N HIS A 444 18.31 -10.18 20.34
CA HIS A 444 18.10 -9.11 21.32
C HIS A 444 18.54 -9.53 22.73
N GLU A 445 18.72 -8.57 23.63
CA GLU A 445 19.18 -8.83 25.00
C GLU A 445 18.03 -9.08 25.98
N GLU A 446 16.83 -8.59 25.68
CA GLU A 446 15.64 -8.75 26.52
C GLU A 446 15.08 -10.18 26.49
N GLU A 447 14.29 -10.55 27.51
CA GLU A 447 13.57 -11.83 27.49
C GLU A 447 12.60 -11.89 26.29
N PRO A 448 12.39 -13.06 25.67
CA PRO A 448 11.40 -13.25 24.61
C PRO A 448 9.99 -12.81 25.00
N TRP A 449 9.18 -12.43 24.02
CA TRP A 449 7.76 -12.09 24.18
C TRP A 449 7.49 -10.99 25.22
N THR A 450 8.35 -9.97 25.26
CA THR A 450 8.34 -8.92 26.29
C THR A 450 8.21 -7.54 25.67
N LEU A 451 7.31 -6.71 26.21
CA LEU A 451 7.23 -5.29 25.87
C LEU A 451 8.52 -4.55 26.28
N VAL A 452 9.14 -3.86 25.33
CA VAL A 452 10.40 -3.12 25.52
C VAL A 452 10.14 -1.64 25.78
N THR A 453 9.42 -0.97 24.87
CA THR A 453 9.14 0.47 24.96
C THR A 453 7.89 0.84 24.17
N LYS A 454 7.39 2.06 24.40
CA LYS A 454 6.34 2.68 23.58
C LYS A 454 6.77 4.08 23.16
N THR A 455 6.67 4.39 21.87
CA THR A 455 6.88 5.75 21.35
C THR A 455 5.54 6.38 21.00
N PRO A 456 5.18 7.54 21.60
CA PRO A 456 3.98 8.28 21.21
C PRO A 456 4.01 8.75 19.75
N VAL A 457 2.89 8.58 19.04
CA VAL A 457 2.66 9.06 17.67
C VAL A 457 1.40 9.93 17.60
N GLN A 458 1.22 10.71 16.54
CA GLN A 458 0.24 11.78 16.45
C GLN A 458 -0.66 11.68 15.21
N TYR A 459 -1.94 11.32 15.35
CA TYR A 459 -2.56 10.61 16.47
C TYR A 459 -3.43 9.47 15.94
N ASN A 460 -3.80 8.54 16.82
CA ASN A 460 -4.66 7.40 16.50
C ASN A 460 -4.09 6.61 15.32
N VAL A 461 -2.99 5.92 15.57
CA VAL A 461 -2.31 5.10 14.56
C VAL A 461 -3.19 3.91 14.16
N GLY A 462 -3.33 3.70 12.86
CA GLY A 462 -3.92 2.49 12.27
C GLY A 462 -2.83 1.45 12.02
N HIS A 463 -2.55 1.15 10.75
CA HIS A 463 -1.38 0.34 10.40
C HIS A 463 -0.06 1.08 10.61
N ILE A 464 0.98 0.26 10.64
CA ILE A 464 2.39 0.62 10.60
C ILE A 464 3.04 -0.19 9.47
N ALA A 465 4.15 0.29 8.92
CA ALA A 465 4.93 -0.44 7.93
C ALA A 465 6.42 -0.35 8.30
N VAL A 466 7.12 -1.50 8.31
CA VAL A 466 8.57 -1.57 8.51
C VAL A 466 9.25 -1.89 7.18
N ALA A 467 10.48 -1.40 6.95
CA ALA A 467 11.22 -1.74 5.74
C ALA A 467 11.41 -3.25 5.61
N GLU A 468 10.89 -3.81 4.50
CA GLU A 468 10.84 -5.26 4.21
C GLU A 468 10.07 -6.07 5.28
N GLY A 469 9.23 -5.42 6.10
CA GLY A 469 8.65 -5.96 7.33
C GLY A 469 7.76 -7.20 7.18
N ASP A 470 7.04 -7.30 6.06
CA ASP A 470 6.18 -8.46 5.76
C ASP A 470 6.92 -9.59 5.01
N THR A 471 8.24 -9.51 4.84
CA THR A 471 9.00 -10.53 4.11
C THR A 471 9.62 -11.57 5.05
N VAL A 472 10.22 -12.61 4.47
CA VAL A 472 11.10 -13.55 5.19
C VAL A 472 12.44 -12.95 5.61
N SER A 473 12.73 -11.72 5.19
CA SER A 473 13.99 -11.02 5.42
C SER A 473 13.77 -9.52 5.69
N PRO A 474 13.10 -9.17 6.81
CA PRO A 474 12.94 -7.77 7.19
C PRO A 474 14.29 -7.08 7.30
N ASP A 475 14.32 -5.79 6.99
CA ASP A 475 15.54 -4.96 7.04
C ASP A 475 15.50 -3.95 8.19
N GLY A 476 14.31 -3.65 8.72
CA GLY A 476 14.16 -2.74 9.84
C GLY A 476 14.53 -1.31 9.47
N ARG A 477 15.38 -0.68 10.31
CA ARG A 477 15.88 0.71 10.20
C ARG A 477 14.83 1.83 10.27
N PHE A 478 13.75 1.73 9.50
CA PHE A 478 12.66 2.70 9.45
C PHE A 478 11.30 2.01 9.62
N LEU A 479 10.43 2.68 10.37
CA LEU A 479 9.03 2.33 10.51
C LEU A 479 8.19 3.57 10.18
N VAL A 480 7.10 3.41 9.43
CA VAL A 480 6.12 4.47 9.20
C VAL A 480 4.84 4.16 9.96
N SER A 481 4.39 5.07 10.82
CA SER A 481 3.08 5.00 11.46
C SER A 481 2.04 5.80 10.68
N MET A 482 0.93 5.15 10.31
CA MET A 482 -0.12 5.75 9.49
C MET A 482 -1.25 6.25 10.37
N ASN A 483 -1.17 7.54 10.76
CA ASN A 483 -2.03 8.12 11.79
C ASN A 483 -3.28 8.75 11.20
N LYS A 484 -4.43 8.43 11.81
CA LYS A 484 -5.75 8.78 11.25
C LYS A 484 -6.13 10.23 11.47
N TRP A 485 -5.63 10.85 12.55
CA TRP A 485 -5.94 12.25 12.89
C TRP A 485 -4.69 13.12 12.98
N ALA A 486 -4.64 14.19 12.19
CA ALA A 486 -3.54 15.16 12.24
C ALA A 486 -3.73 16.28 13.27
N ILE A 487 -4.95 16.63 13.66
CA ILE A 487 -5.31 17.65 14.68
C ILE A 487 -4.49 18.95 14.59
N ASP A 488 -3.36 19.02 15.31
CA ASP A 488 -2.50 20.21 15.47
C ASP A 488 -1.14 20.09 14.77
N ARG A 489 -0.87 19.01 14.04
CA ARG A 489 0.44 18.74 13.42
C ARG A 489 0.77 19.65 12.24
N PHE A 490 -0.24 20.18 11.55
CA PHE A 490 -0.06 20.98 10.35
C PHE A 490 -0.73 22.34 10.42
N THR A 491 -0.40 23.21 9.46
CA THR A 491 -1.13 24.46 9.28
C THR A 491 -2.60 24.16 9.03
N ASN A 492 -3.49 24.88 9.71
CA ASN A 492 -4.93 24.70 9.54
C ASN A 492 -5.34 25.08 8.10
N VAL A 493 -5.85 24.10 7.36
CA VAL A 493 -6.31 24.23 5.96
C VAL A 493 -7.84 24.14 5.82
N GLY A 494 -8.57 24.08 6.94
CA GLY A 494 -10.03 23.98 6.95
C GLY A 494 -10.54 22.72 7.68
N PRO A 495 -11.85 22.41 7.55
CA PRO A 495 -12.48 21.33 8.30
C PRO A 495 -12.03 19.91 7.93
N LEU A 496 -11.63 19.69 6.67
CA LEU A 496 -11.06 18.43 6.22
C LEU A 496 -9.55 18.49 6.41
N LEU A 497 -9.04 17.78 7.41
CA LEU A 497 -7.62 17.68 7.71
C LEU A 497 -7.00 16.52 6.93
N PRO A 498 -5.69 16.58 6.61
CA PRO A 498 -4.96 15.45 6.08
C PRO A 498 -4.79 14.35 7.14
N GLN A 499 -4.42 13.15 6.69
CA GLN A 499 -3.81 12.12 7.53
C GLN A 499 -2.33 12.46 7.79
N ASN A 500 -1.71 11.81 8.77
CA ASN A 500 -0.32 12.06 9.13
C ASN A 500 0.49 10.76 9.11
N PHE A 501 1.44 10.65 8.19
CA PHE A 501 2.43 9.58 8.25
C PHE A 501 3.63 10.06 9.04
N GLN A 502 3.99 9.34 10.09
CA GLN A 502 5.20 9.65 10.85
C GLN A 502 6.28 8.62 10.59
N LEU A 503 7.49 9.09 10.28
CA LEU A 503 8.67 8.24 10.15
C LEU A 503 9.33 8.09 11.52
N LEU A 504 9.57 6.86 11.93
CA LEU A 504 10.30 6.48 13.12
C LEU A 504 11.62 5.83 12.70
N ASP A 505 12.71 6.23 13.34
CA ASP A 505 14.00 5.54 13.19
C ASP A 505 14.08 4.40 14.21
N ILE A 506 14.09 3.16 13.71
CA ILE A 506 14.17 1.94 14.51
C ILE A 506 15.54 1.24 14.35
N SER A 507 16.52 1.90 13.72
CA SER A 507 17.86 1.32 13.50
C SER A 507 18.60 0.98 14.80
N ALA A 508 18.20 1.60 15.92
CA ALA A 508 18.66 1.22 17.24
C ALA A 508 17.65 0.26 17.90
N GLY A 509 18.15 -0.88 18.38
CA GLY A 509 17.42 -1.76 19.30
C GLY A 509 17.14 -1.12 20.68
N GLY A 510 16.49 -1.89 21.56
CA GLY A 510 16.16 -1.46 22.92
C GLY A 510 15.15 -0.30 22.98
N LEU A 511 15.44 0.73 23.77
CA LEU A 511 14.45 1.77 24.14
C LEU A 511 14.29 2.93 23.14
N SER A 512 15.16 3.03 22.12
CA SER A 512 15.18 4.18 21.22
C SER A 512 14.40 3.91 19.94
N MET A 513 13.36 4.71 19.69
CA MET A 513 12.59 4.72 18.45
C MET A 513 12.03 6.13 18.23
N PRO A 514 12.86 7.14 17.91
CA PRO A 514 12.41 8.52 17.78
C PRO A 514 11.57 8.71 16.51
N VAL A 515 10.50 9.51 16.63
CA VAL A 515 9.81 10.10 15.46
C VAL A 515 10.72 11.18 14.87
N ILE A 516 10.98 11.10 13.58
CA ILE A 516 11.93 11.97 12.86
C ILE A 516 11.31 12.76 11.70
N TYR A 517 10.05 12.48 11.33
CA TYR A 517 9.35 13.22 10.26
C TYR A 517 7.83 13.09 10.36
N ASP A 518 7.13 14.13 9.89
CA ASP A 518 5.67 14.14 9.68
C ASP A 518 5.37 14.46 8.20
N LEU A 519 4.66 13.56 7.51
CA LEU A 519 4.20 13.71 6.14
C LEU A 519 2.66 13.86 6.12
N PRO A 520 2.11 15.03 5.75
CA PRO A 520 0.67 15.16 5.53
C PRO A 520 0.25 14.41 4.26
N ILE A 521 -0.79 13.57 4.36
CA ILE A 521 -1.45 12.96 3.20
C ILE A 521 -2.80 13.65 2.99
N PRO A 522 -2.96 14.46 1.91
CA PRO A 522 -4.13 15.31 1.74
C PRO A 522 -5.34 14.61 1.10
N ASP A 523 -5.14 13.55 0.31
CA ASP A 523 -6.23 12.90 -0.42
C ASP A 523 -6.48 11.48 0.09
N GLY A 524 -7.66 11.27 0.68
CA GLY A 524 -8.09 9.98 1.21
C GLY A 524 -7.45 9.62 2.56
N GLU A 525 -7.89 8.51 3.13
CA GLU A 525 -7.29 7.92 4.34
C GLU A 525 -6.54 6.64 3.96
N PRO A 526 -5.22 6.67 3.78
CA PRO A 526 -4.45 5.44 3.62
C PRO A 526 -4.66 4.45 4.77
N HIS A 527 -4.77 3.17 4.44
CA HIS A 527 -5.01 2.09 5.39
C HIS A 527 -3.74 1.28 5.65
N TYR A 528 -3.16 0.66 4.62
CA TYR A 528 -1.95 -0.16 4.72
C TYR A 528 -0.88 0.25 3.71
N ALA A 529 0.34 -0.25 3.92
CA ALA A 529 1.47 0.01 3.06
C ALA A 529 2.55 -1.06 3.23
N GLN A 530 3.36 -1.22 2.19
CA GLN A 530 4.58 -2.03 2.24
C GLN A 530 5.79 -1.21 1.80
N ILE A 531 6.95 -1.51 2.38
CA ILE A 531 8.19 -0.79 2.13
C ILE A 531 9.23 -1.76 1.56
N ILE A 532 9.71 -1.48 0.36
CA ILE A 532 10.70 -2.28 -0.37
C ILE A 532 12.01 -1.49 -0.55
N LYS A 533 13.15 -2.16 -0.54
CA LYS A 533 14.42 -1.59 -0.97
C LYS A 533 14.31 -1.10 -2.41
N ALA A 534 14.77 0.13 -2.66
CA ALA A 534 14.64 0.76 -3.96
C ALA A 534 15.41 0.03 -5.07
N ASP A 535 16.47 -0.72 -4.73
CA ASP A 535 17.29 -1.48 -5.70
C ASP A 535 16.64 -2.78 -6.19
N LYS A 536 15.59 -3.26 -5.51
CA LYS A 536 14.75 -4.38 -5.99
C LYS A 536 13.81 -3.96 -7.13
N LEU A 537 13.49 -2.67 -7.23
CA LEU A 537 12.66 -2.14 -8.30
C LEU A 537 13.50 -1.96 -9.57
N GLN A 538 12.97 -2.44 -10.70
CA GLN A 538 13.64 -2.35 -12.01
C GLN A 538 12.74 -1.63 -13.03
N PRO A 539 12.37 -0.36 -12.79
CA PRO A 539 11.56 0.42 -13.71
C PRO A 539 12.24 0.62 -15.06
N TRP A 540 11.41 0.71 -16.10
CA TRP A 540 11.81 1.21 -17.39
C TRP A 540 11.94 2.73 -17.35
N GLU A 541 13.01 3.24 -17.95
CA GLU A 541 13.18 4.68 -18.18
C GLU A 541 12.30 5.16 -19.34
N VAL A 542 12.23 4.34 -20.39
CA VAL A 542 11.40 4.54 -21.58
C VAL A 542 10.85 3.17 -21.98
N TYR A 543 9.72 3.12 -22.69
CA TYR A 543 9.21 1.82 -23.11
C TYR A 543 10.20 1.06 -23.99
N PRO A 544 10.21 -0.29 -23.95
CA PRO A 544 11.23 -1.10 -24.62
C PRO A 544 11.39 -0.78 -26.10
N GLU A 545 10.28 -0.58 -26.81
CA GLU A 545 10.21 -0.25 -28.24
C GLU A 545 9.31 0.98 -28.46
N VAL A 546 9.42 1.64 -29.62
CA VAL A 546 8.48 2.70 -30.00
C VAL A 546 7.19 2.05 -30.48
N GLY A 547 6.05 2.61 -30.06
CA GLY A 547 4.75 2.04 -30.33
C GLY A 547 4.29 1.04 -29.27
N TRP A 548 4.88 1.06 -28.09
CA TRP A 548 4.54 0.14 -27.01
C TRP A 548 3.16 0.43 -26.44
N ASN A 549 2.33 -0.59 -26.27
CA ASN A 549 1.07 -0.50 -25.54
C ASN A 549 1.29 -1.08 -24.12
N PRO A 550 1.18 -0.26 -23.06
CA PRO A 550 1.44 -0.72 -21.69
C PRO A 550 0.45 -1.77 -21.19
N HIS A 551 -0.75 -1.83 -21.75
CA HIS A 551 -1.78 -2.78 -21.30
C HIS A 551 -1.58 -4.16 -21.94
N THR A 552 -1.07 -4.23 -23.16
CA THR A 552 -0.72 -5.52 -23.79
C THR A 552 0.72 -5.95 -23.54
N ASN A 553 1.56 -5.07 -22.98
CA ASN A 553 3.00 -5.29 -22.79
C ASN A 553 3.69 -5.73 -24.09
N SER A 554 3.33 -5.09 -25.21
CA SER A 554 3.87 -5.38 -26.53
C SER A 554 3.77 -4.17 -27.46
N VAL A 555 4.40 -4.23 -28.63
CA VAL A 555 4.21 -3.21 -29.67
C VAL A 555 2.78 -3.29 -30.20
N ASP A 556 2.08 -2.15 -30.16
CA ASP A 556 0.73 -2.00 -30.67
C ASP A 556 0.71 -2.22 -32.20
N PRO A 557 -0.17 -3.09 -32.72
CA PRO A 557 -0.28 -3.30 -34.17
C PRO A 557 -0.73 -2.03 -34.94
N ASN A 558 -1.33 -1.06 -34.24
CA ASN A 558 -1.77 0.22 -34.78
C ASN A 558 -0.79 1.36 -34.48
N ALA A 559 0.35 1.08 -33.85
CA ALA A 559 1.41 2.06 -33.66
C ALA A 559 1.82 2.66 -35.02
N VAL A 560 2.04 3.97 -35.02
CA VAL A 560 2.39 4.74 -36.22
C VAL A 560 3.78 5.31 -36.08
N MET A 561 4.58 5.17 -37.14
CA MET A 561 5.94 5.70 -37.19
C MET A 561 6.03 6.96 -38.03
N LEU A 562 7.15 7.68 -37.89
CA LEU A 562 7.42 8.87 -38.69
C LEU A 562 7.38 8.56 -40.19
N GLY A 563 6.54 9.29 -40.93
CA GLY A 563 6.30 9.10 -42.36
C GLY A 563 5.14 8.14 -42.70
N GLU A 564 4.50 7.52 -41.71
CA GLU A 564 3.34 6.63 -41.87
C GLU A 564 2.02 7.30 -41.45
N GLU A 565 2.08 8.56 -41.01
CA GLU A 565 0.94 9.34 -40.52
C GLU A 565 -0.06 9.57 -41.66
N ARG A 566 -1.35 9.38 -41.37
CA ARG A 566 -2.41 9.44 -42.38
C ARG A 566 -3.79 9.58 -41.75
N ILE A 567 -4.76 9.88 -42.59
CA ILE A 567 -6.19 9.89 -42.26
C ILE A 567 -6.87 9.04 -43.32
N GLU A 568 -7.60 8.01 -42.89
CA GLU A 568 -8.34 7.12 -43.77
C GLU A 568 -9.83 7.19 -43.45
N ARG A 569 -10.66 7.18 -44.49
CA ARG A 569 -12.12 7.22 -44.36
C ARG A 569 -12.73 6.00 -45.01
N ASN A 570 -13.60 5.32 -44.27
CA ASN A 570 -14.45 4.25 -44.76
C ASN A 570 -15.91 4.53 -44.38
N GLY A 571 -16.63 5.24 -45.26
CA GLY A 571 -17.98 5.72 -44.95
C GLY A 571 -17.95 6.79 -43.86
N ASN A 572 -18.65 6.53 -42.75
CA ASN A 572 -18.68 7.38 -41.56
C ASN A 572 -17.60 7.00 -40.52
N GLN A 573 -16.84 5.92 -40.73
CA GLN A 573 -15.69 5.62 -39.89
C GLN A 573 -14.48 6.38 -40.43
N VAL A 574 -13.79 7.11 -39.55
CA VAL A 574 -12.54 7.81 -39.88
C VAL A 574 -11.46 7.35 -38.91
N GLU A 575 -10.39 6.80 -39.47
CA GLU A 575 -9.21 6.40 -38.72
C GLU A 575 -8.09 7.43 -38.94
N ILE A 576 -7.43 7.82 -37.85
CA ILE A 576 -6.35 8.81 -37.84
C ILE A 576 -5.12 8.16 -37.21
N TRP A 577 -3.99 8.21 -37.91
CA TRP A 577 -2.70 7.74 -37.40
C TRP A 577 -1.79 8.94 -37.23
N MET A 578 -1.43 9.21 -35.99
CA MET A 578 -0.67 10.37 -35.57
C MET A 578 0.61 10.04 -34.82
N THR A 579 1.73 10.66 -35.19
CA THR A 579 2.91 10.68 -34.32
C THR A 579 2.94 11.95 -33.47
N ALA A 580 3.42 11.81 -32.24
CA ALA A 580 3.84 12.90 -31.38
C ALA A 580 5.36 12.85 -31.20
N VAL A 581 6.01 13.97 -31.47
CA VAL A 581 7.44 14.21 -31.20
C VAL A 581 7.58 15.66 -30.77
N ARG A 582 8.59 16.01 -29.98
CA ARG A 582 8.72 17.36 -29.41
C ARG A 582 8.34 18.48 -30.39
N SER A 583 7.43 19.33 -29.93
CA SER A 583 6.91 20.49 -30.66
C SER A 583 5.99 20.19 -31.85
N HIS A 584 5.69 18.93 -32.18
CA HIS A 584 4.88 18.57 -33.36
C HIS A 584 3.93 17.39 -33.12
N PHE A 585 2.69 17.58 -33.53
CA PHE A 585 1.81 16.47 -33.89
C PHE A 585 1.82 16.32 -35.41
N THR A 586 1.72 15.11 -35.95
CA THR A 586 1.55 14.92 -37.39
C THR A 586 0.47 13.86 -37.61
N PRO A 587 -0.63 14.16 -38.35
CA PRO A 587 -0.93 15.43 -39.04
C PRO A 587 -1.43 16.54 -38.10
N GLU A 588 -1.04 17.80 -38.32
CA GLU A 588 -1.52 18.97 -37.54
C GLU A 588 -2.96 19.42 -37.90
N HIS A 589 -3.48 18.97 -39.05
CA HIS A 589 -4.83 19.30 -39.50
C HIS A 589 -5.61 18.01 -39.77
N VAL A 590 -6.70 17.81 -39.04
CA VAL A 590 -7.60 16.67 -39.17
C VAL A 590 -8.96 17.20 -39.60
N ALA A 591 -9.47 16.77 -40.75
CA ALA A 591 -10.77 17.19 -41.27
C ALA A 591 -11.72 16.00 -41.38
N ILE A 592 -12.85 16.09 -40.68
CA ILE A 592 -13.89 15.07 -40.59
C ILE A 592 -15.28 15.71 -40.75
N GLN A 593 -16.33 14.89 -40.69
CA GLN A 593 -17.71 15.31 -40.79
C GLN A 593 -18.43 15.05 -39.47
N GLN A 594 -19.40 15.90 -39.13
CA GLN A 594 -20.30 15.66 -38.02
C GLN A 594 -21.01 14.33 -38.24
N GLY A 595 -21.10 13.51 -37.19
CA GLY A 595 -21.63 12.16 -37.24
C GLY A 595 -20.63 11.08 -37.63
N ASP A 596 -19.38 11.43 -37.94
CA ASP A 596 -18.31 10.44 -38.08
C ASP A 596 -18.02 9.75 -36.74
N HIS A 597 -17.76 8.45 -36.81
CA HIS A 597 -17.15 7.68 -35.73
C HIS A 597 -15.64 7.68 -35.94
N VAL A 598 -14.91 8.31 -35.02
CA VAL A 598 -13.48 8.56 -35.14
C VAL A 598 -12.71 7.57 -34.29
N ILE A 599 -11.70 6.93 -34.89
CA ILE A 599 -10.70 6.11 -34.20
C ILE A 599 -9.35 6.80 -34.42
N TRP A 600 -8.66 7.13 -33.34
CA TRP A 600 -7.42 7.90 -33.41
C TRP A 600 -6.30 7.16 -32.70
N HIS A 601 -5.34 6.70 -33.49
CA HIS A 601 -4.10 6.08 -33.04
C HIS A 601 -3.03 7.16 -32.92
N ILE A 602 -2.39 7.23 -31.75
CA ILE A 602 -1.32 8.18 -31.50
C ILE A 602 -0.10 7.45 -30.91
N THR A 603 1.09 7.78 -31.41
CA THR A 603 2.35 7.20 -30.92
C THR A 603 3.34 8.30 -30.54
N ASN A 604 3.81 8.29 -29.30
CA ASN A 604 4.97 9.09 -28.89
C ASN A 604 6.24 8.41 -29.40
N VAL A 605 6.87 9.01 -30.41
CA VAL A 605 8.09 8.46 -31.03
C VAL A 605 9.38 8.91 -30.35
N GLU A 606 9.30 9.62 -29.22
CA GLU A 606 10.46 10.00 -28.42
C GLU A 606 11.16 8.77 -27.81
N ARG A 607 12.48 8.89 -27.64
CA ARG A 607 13.33 7.93 -26.90
C ARG A 607 14.12 8.57 -25.77
N ALA A 608 13.95 9.87 -25.58
CA ALA A 608 14.58 10.57 -24.47
C ALA A 608 13.80 10.26 -23.19
N TYR A 609 14.53 9.94 -22.12
CA TYR A 609 13.97 9.82 -20.78
C TYR A 609 13.21 11.10 -20.42
N ASP A 610 12.03 10.96 -19.80
CA ASP A 610 11.17 12.07 -19.34
C ASP A 610 10.61 12.98 -20.47
N ALA A 611 10.62 12.52 -21.73
CA ALA A 611 10.03 13.23 -22.86
C ALA A 611 8.55 12.85 -23.09
N THR A 612 7.73 12.96 -22.04
CA THR A 612 6.29 12.66 -22.09
C THR A 612 5.54 13.70 -22.92
N HIS A 613 4.52 13.24 -23.65
CA HIS A 613 3.59 14.09 -24.35
C HIS A 613 2.19 13.93 -23.77
N GLY A 614 1.42 15.00 -23.81
CA GLY A 614 -0.01 14.93 -23.57
C GLY A 614 -0.78 15.14 -24.87
N PHE A 615 -2.08 14.88 -24.85
CA PHE A 615 -2.97 15.20 -25.97
C PHE A 615 -4.39 15.42 -25.46
N SER A 616 -5.01 16.55 -25.81
CA SER A 616 -6.38 16.84 -25.38
C SER A 616 -7.25 17.36 -26.51
N ILE A 617 -8.50 16.86 -26.56
CA ILE A 617 -9.58 17.42 -27.37
C ILE A 617 -10.68 17.91 -26.42
N PRO A 618 -10.85 19.23 -26.25
CA PRO A 618 -11.95 19.80 -25.48
C PRO A 618 -13.32 19.35 -26.02
N TYR A 619 -14.37 19.42 -25.19
CA TYR A 619 -15.74 18.96 -25.47
C TYR A 619 -15.92 17.43 -25.51
N TYR A 620 -14.98 16.70 -26.11
CA TYR A 620 -15.07 15.24 -26.27
C TYR A 620 -14.51 14.43 -25.08
N ASN A 621 -14.10 15.10 -24.00
CA ASN A 621 -13.55 14.47 -22.79
C ASN A 621 -12.33 13.57 -23.07
N ILE A 622 -11.47 14.00 -23.99
CA ILE A 622 -10.24 13.30 -24.35
C ILE A 622 -9.06 14.05 -23.72
N ASN A 623 -8.30 13.34 -22.89
CA ASN A 623 -7.05 13.79 -22.32
C ASN A 623 -6.12 12.59 -22.08
N LEU A 624 -4.94 12.62 -22.67
CA LEU A 624 -3.97 11.54 -22.65
C LEU A 624 -2.67 12.02 -21.99
N SER A 625 -2.00 11.13 -21.26
CA SER A 625 -0.54 11.11 -21.10
C SER A 625 0.00 10.02 -22.02
N ILE A 626 1.14 10.27 -22.67
CA ILE A 626 1.75 9.37 -23.64
C ILE A 626 3.26 9.42 -23.41
N GLU A 627 3.76 8.49 -22.61
CA GLU A 627 5.15 8.38 -22.19
C GLU A 627 6.09 8.02 -23.37
N PRO A 628 7.41 8.22 -23.25
CA PRO A 628 8.35 7.97 -24.34
C PRO A 628 8.28 6.53 -24.88
N GLY A 629 7.89 6.41 -26.15
CA GLY A 629 7.71 5.14 -26.83
C GLY A 629 6.30 4.57 -26.78
N GLU A 630 5.35 5.18 -26.06
CA GLU A 630 3.98 4.68 -25.94
C GLU A 630 3.16 4.89 -27.22
N ALA A 631 2.29 3.92 -27.53
CA ALA A 631 1.16 4.06 -28.43
C ALA A 631 -0.15 3.85 -27.69
N THR A 632 -1.14 4.66 -28.02
CA THR A 632 -2.50 4.55 -27.49
C THR A 632 -3.53 4.87 -28.56
N THR A 633 -4.75 4.40 -28.34
CA THR A 633 -5.90 4.63 -29.22
C THR A 633 -7.06 5.20 -28.40
N PHE A 634 -7.76 6.18 -28.95
CA PHE A 634 -9.02 6.68 -28.41
C PHE A 634 -10.08 6.79 -29.50
N GLU A 635 -11.34 6.71 -29.09
CA GLU A 635 -12.48 6.75 -30.01
C GLU A 635 -13.54 7.74 -29.55
N PHE A 636 -14.20 8.40 -30.49
CA PHE A 636 -15.35 9.26 -30.19
C PHE A 636 -16.24 9.46 -31.41
N ASP A 637 -17.52 9.74 -31.16
CA ASP A 637 -18.45 10.20 -32.20
C ASP A 637 -18.38 11.72 -32.32
N ALA A 638 -18.16 12.22 -33.54
CA ALA A 638 -18.07 13.64 -33.86
C ALA A 638 -19.45 14.33 -33.82
N THR A 639 -20.03 14.44 -32.63
CA THR A 639 -21.40 14.92 -32.41
C THR A 639 -21.58 16.43 -32.60
N GLN A 640 -20.51 17.21 -32.46
CA GLN A 640 -20.53 18.67 -32.54
C GLN A 640 -19.64 19.15 -33.70
N ASP A 641 -20.26 19.84 -34.67
CA ASP A 641 -19.53 20.55 -35.72
C ASP A 641 -18.72 21.73 -35.16
N GLY A 642 -17.69 22.14 -35.88
CA GLY A 642 -16.87 23.28 -35.52
C GLY A 642 -15.37 23.06 -35.72
N VAL A 643 -14.58 23.95 -35.13
CA VAL A 643 -13.12 23.89 -35.13
C VAL A 643 -12.65 23.72 -33.70
N PHE A 644 -12.01 22.59 -33.43
CA PHE A 644 -11.46 22.23 -32.12
C PHE A 644 -9.94 22.27 -32.23
N SER A 645 -9.28 23.02 -31.35
CA SER A 645 -7.83 22.92 -31.21
C SER A 645 -7.50 21.80 -30.24
N TYR A 646 -6.65 20.87 -30.67
CA TYR A 646 -5.99 19.94 -29.76
C TYR A 646 -4.57 20.41 -29.51
N TYR A 647 -4.03 20.07 -28.35
CA TYR A 647 -2.71 20.53 -27.92
C TYR A 647 -2.09 19.54 -26.95
N CYS A 648 -0.76 19.63 -26.81
CA CYS A 648 -0.03 18.86 -25.82
C CYS A 648 -0.30 19.46 -24.43
N THR A 649 -0.78 18.67 -23.48
CA THR A 649 -0.99 19.13 -22.09
C THR A 649 0.30 19.11 -21.26
N GLU A 650 1.28 18.30 -21.67
CA GLU A 650 2.59 18.19 -21.02
C GLU A 650 3.62 19.19 -21.55
N PHE A 651 4.38 19.83 -20.65
CA PHE A 651 5.43 20.81 -21.02
C PHE A 651 6.67 20.11 -21.59
N CYS A 652 6.55 19.60 -22.82
CA CYS A 652 7.51 18.69 -23.44
C CYS A 652 8.69 19.39 -24.13
N SER A 653 8.60 20.69 -24.41
CA SER A 653 9.64 21.44 -25.11
C SER A 653 9.50 22.96 -24.91
N ALA A 654 10.51 23.73 -25.30
CA ALA A 654 10.43 25.21 -25.31
C ALA A 654 9.33 25.75 -26.24
N LEU A 655 8.88 24.94 -27.20
CA LEU A 655 7.78 25.25 -28.12
C LEU A 655 6.53 24.41 -27.80
N HIS A 656 6.33 24.06 -26.53
CA HIS A 656 5.17 23.30 -26.08
C HIS A 656 3.85 24.00 -26.42
N LEU A 657 3.78 25.34 -26.29
CA LEU A 657 2.58 26.11 -26.61
C LEU A 657 2.22 26.02 -28.11
N GLU A 658 3.23 25.87 -28.97
CA GLU A 658 3.10 25.70 -30.40
C GLU A 658 2.83 24.24 -30.82
N MET A 659 2.93 23.27 -29.89
CA MET A 659 2.58 21.87 -30.14
C MET A 659 1.07 21.68 -30.09
N THR A 660 0.42 22.09 -31.19
CA THR A 660 -1.04 22.10 -31.35
C THR A 660 -1.42 21.64 -32.76
N GLY A 661 -2.71 21.30 -32.95
CA GLY A 661 -3.31 21.14 -34.26
C GLY A 661 -4.81 21.42 -34.23
N TYR A 662 -5.45 21.30 -35.38
CA TYR A 662 -6.87 21.59 -35.56
C TYR A 662 -7.64 20.37 -36.02
N LEU A 663 -8.68 20.02 -35.27
CA LEU A 663 -9.76 19.12 -35.66
C LEU A 663 -10.91 19.96 -36.25
N LEU A 664 -11.15 19.80 -37.54
CA LEU A 664 -12.17 20.47 -38.32
C LEU A 664 -13.33 19.50 -38.52
N ILE A 665 -14.46 19.74 -37.85
CA ILE A 665 -15.66 18.92 -37.97
C ILE A 665 -16.66 19.69 -38.83
N GLU A 666 -16.78 19.29 -40.10
CA GLU A 666 -17.73 19.89 -41.04
C GLU A 666 -19.18 19.57 -40.61
N PRO A 667 -20.10 20.55 -40.62
CA PRO A 667 -21.50 20.30 -40.28
C PRO A 667 -22.16 19.33 -41.27
N GLU A 668 -23.17 18.59 -40.81
CA GLU A 668 -24.00 17.78 -41.72
C GLU A 668 -24.61 18.68 -42.83
N PRO A 669 -24.58 18.24 -44.10
CA PRO A 669 -25.04 19.04 -45.24
C PRO A 669 -26.55 19.32 -45.28
#